data_AF-A0A7J8VR43-F1
#
_entry.id   AF-A0A7J8VR43-F1
#
_cell.length_a   1.000
_cell.length_b   1.000
_cell.length_c   1.000
_cell.angle_alpha   90.00
_cell.angle_beta   90.00
_cell.angle_gamma   90.00
#
_symmetry.space_group_name_H-M   'P 1'
#
loop_
_entity.id
_entity.type
_entity.pdbx_description
1 polymer ?
#
loop_
_entity_poly.entity_id
_entity_poly.type
_entity_poly.pdbx_seq_one_letter_code
_entity_poly.pdbx_strand_id
1 'polypeptide(L)'
;MKEAGLKLLSFPPDSPPLSIISAAKIAGIDLPIQTSSSASSPTLSFSNGLKLHGNYVILRYIGRLAPIPNFYGDNAFHAAQIDEWLEYTPTISCGSEFENACGYMEVYLEKRTFFVSHYFSIADIAIWSGLAGTGQRWESIRKSNKYPNLVRWYNSISAEYSNPFMEVTALYVGKKGLGKPVAAKSKEVKNVTGDSSDKAKAGSRSSSEIDLPDAEMGKVRLRFAPEPSGFLHIGHAKAALLNQYFAQRYHGEVILRFDDTNPTKESNEFVENLIKDVETLGIKYQKITYTSDYFSKLMALAEKLIKEGKAYVDDTPREQMQKERMDGIESKCRSNSVEENLKLWKEMIAGSERGLQCCLRGKLDMQDPNKSLRDPVYYRCNPVPHHRIGSKYKIYPTYDFACPFVDAEEGITHALRSSEYHDRNAQYHRIQEDMGMRKVHIYEFSRLNMVYTLLSKRKLLWFVQNGKVDGWDDPRFPTVQGIVRRGLKIEALIQFILEQGASKNLNLMEWDKLWTLNKKIIDPVCPRHTAVVEERRLLLTLTNGPDKPFVRIIPRHKKYDGAGEKATTYTKRIWLDYADAECISVDEEVTLMDWGNAIVKEIIKDQDGNITQLVGVLHLEGSVKTTKLKLTWLAETNELVNLSLVEFDYLITKKKLEEGEDFLDALNPCTKKEIAAIGDSNMHNLKQGEILQLERKGYYRCDVPFTRPSKPVVLFAIPDGRQQSVMK
;
A
#
# COMPACT_ATOMS: atom_id res chain seq x y z
N MET A 1 -15.94 -57.42 10.67
CA MET A 1 -17.01 -56.74 11.44
C MET A 1 -18.10 -56.37 10.45
N LYS A 2 -19.34 -56.84 10.62
CA LYS A 2 -20.47 -56.42 9.78
C LYS A 2 -20.58 -54.89 9.84
N GLU A 3 -20.66 -54.24 8.68
CA GLU A 3 -20.81 -52.78 8.59
C GLU A 3 -21.96 -52.34 9.49
N ALA A 4 -21.64 -51.54 10.51
CA ALA A 4 -22.65 -50.91 11.35
C ALA A 4 -23.37 -49.87 10.48
N GLY A 5 -24.53 -50.25 9.93
CA GLY A 5 -25.33 -49.36 9.10
C GLY A 5 -25.66 -48.06 9.85
N LEU A 6 -25.53 -46.93 9.15
CA LEU A 6 -25.93 -45.60 9.60
C LEU A 6 -27.41 -45.62 9.98
N LYS A 7 -27.76 -45.16 11.18
CA LYS A 7 -29.14 -45.22 11.68
C LYS A 7 -29.83 -43.87 11.65
N LEU A 8 -29.18 -42.84 12.21
CA LEU A 8 -29.82 -41.55 12.43
C LEU A 8 -28.80 -40.45 12.75
N LEU A 9 -28.90 -39.31 12.07
CA LEU A 9 -28.25 -38.06 12.46
C LEU A 9 -29.25 -37.20 13.26
N SER A 10 -28.91 -36.89 14.51
CA SER A 10 -29.70 -36.00 15.37
C SER A 10 -28.96 -34.70 15.71
N PHE A 11 -29.63 -33.55 15.66
CA PHE A 11 -29.03 -32.24 16.00
C PHE A 11 -30.07 -31.23 16.53
N PRO A 12 -29.63 -30.16 17.24
CA PRO A 12 -30.51 -29.09 17.69
C PRO A 12 -31.12 -28.29 16.52
N PRO A 13 -32.42 -27.93 16.57
CA PRO A 13 -33.09 -27.18 15.49
C PRO A 13 -32.41 -25.87 15.11
N ASP A 14 -31.81 -25.18 16.09
CA ASP A 14 -31.20 -23.85 15.91
C ASP A 14 -29.75 -23.91 15.40
N SER A 15 -29.16 -25.10 15.27
CA SER A 15 -27.78 -25.29 14.79
C SER A 15 -27.68 -26.52 13.87
N PRO A 16 -28.26 -26.45 12.66
CA PRO A 16 -28.19 -27.55 11.70
C PRO A 16 -26.77 -27.72 11.14
N PRO A 17 -26.23 -28.96 11.10
CA PRO A 17 -24.88 -29.24 10.64
C PRO A 17 -24.81 -29.28 9.10
N LEU A 18 -24.77 -28.10 8.47
CA LEU A 18 -24.78 -27.95 7.02
C LEU A 18 -23.72 -28.79 6.31
N SER A 19 -22.49 -28.84 6.84
CA SER A 19 -21.39 -29.61 6.24
C SER A 19 -21.68 -31.11 6.19
N ILE A 20 -22.23 -31.69 7.28
CA ILE A 20 -22.58 -33.12 7.37
C ILE A 20 -23.66 -33.45 6.34
N ILE A 21 -24.73 -32.66 6.31
CA ILE A 21 -25.89 -32.93 5.45
C ILE A 21 -25.49 -32.78 3.97
N SER A 22 -24.72 -31.75 3.63
CA SER A 22 -24.22 -31.54 2.27
C SER A 22 -23.27 -32.67 1.83
N ALA A 23 -22.33 -33.08 2.69
CA ALA A 23 -21.40 -34.16 2.37
C ALA A 23 -22.10 -35.50 2.16
N ALA A 24 -23.09 -35.85 3.01
CA ALA A 24 -23.87 -37.07 2.84
C ALA A 24 -24.64 -37.08 1.52
N LYS A 25 -25.32 -35.98 1.18
CA LYS A 25 -26.05 -35.83 -0.09
C LYS A 25 -25.14 -35.93 -1.31
N ILE A 26 -23.99 -35.26 -1.30
CA ILE A 26 -23.01 -35.31 -2.40
C ILE A 26 -22.44 -36.74 -2.54
N ALA A 27 -22.15 -37.41 -1.42
CA ALA A 27 -21.64 -38.78 -1.41
C ALA A 27 -22.70 -39.85 -1.73
N GLY A 28 -23.98 -39.49 -1.87
CA GLY A 28 -25.07 -40.46 -2.06
C GLY A 28 -25.32 -41.35 -0.84
N ILE A 29 -24.92 -40.92 0.35
CA ILE A 29 -25.10 -41.65 1.61
C ILE A 29 -26.49 -41.33 2.18
N ASP A 30 -27.34 -42.34 2.30
CA ASP A 30 -28.63 -42.20 2.95
C ASP A 30 -28.44 -41.94 4.45
N LEU A 31 -28.87 -40.76 4.90
CA LEU A 31 -28.69 -40.29 6.26
C LEU A 31 -30.01 -39.74 6.80
N PRO A 32 -30.80 -40.57 7.51
CA PRO A 32 -32.02 -40.12 8.16
C PRO A 32 -31.72 -39.01 9.18
N ILE A 33 -32.52 -37.94 9.17
CA ILE A 33 -32.32 -36.75 10.00
C ILE A 33 -33.46 -36.61 11.01
N GLN A 34 -33.11 -36.32 12.28
CA GLN A 34 -34.06 -35.95 13.33
C GLN A 34 -33.59 -34.70 14.07
N THR A 35 -34.43 -33.67 14.13
CA THR A 35 -34.18 -32.50 14.98
C THR A 35 -34.67 -32.77 16.41
N SER A 36 -33.86 -32.42 17.42
CA SER A 36 -34.22 -32.56 18.84
C SER A 36 -33.70 -31.39 19.65
N SER A 37 -34.58 -30.70 20.37
CA SER A 37 -34.22 -29.58 21.26
C SER A 37 -33.36 -29.99 22.46
N SER A 38 -33.30 -31.28 22.79
CA SER A 38 -32.44 -31.82 23.86
C SER A 38 -31.01 -32.15 23.41
N ALA A 39 -30.69 -32.05 22.11
CA ALA A 39 -29.36 -32.33 21.59
C ALA A 39 -28.45 -31.10 21.76
N SER A 40 -27.30 -31.26 22.42
CA SER A 40 -26.30 -30.19 22.58
C SER A 40 -25.36 -30.06 21.37
N SER A 41 -25.22 -31.11 20.57
CA SER A 41 -24.37 -31.14 19.36
C SER A 41 -24.84 -32.22 18.37
N PRO A 42 -24.46 -32.12 17.08
CA PRO A 42 -24.74 -33.16 16.11
C PRO A 42 -24.23 -34.52 16.57
N THR A 43 -25.11 -35.53 16.52
CA THR A 43 -24.83 -36.90 16.96
C THR A 43 -25.27 -37.88 15.89
N LEU A 44 -24.36 -38.73 15.44
CA LEU A 44 -24.63 -39.82 14.51
C LEU A 44 -24.74 -41.13 15.29
N SER A 45 -25.89 -41.79 15.21
CA SER A 45 -26.14 -43.08 15.86
C SER A 45 -26.08 -44.23 14.84
N PHE A 46 -25.55 -45.37 15.26
CA PHE A 46 -25.44 -46.58 14.46
C PHE A 46 -26.46 -47.64 14.88
N SER A 47 -26.75 -48.58 13.98
CA SER A 47 -27.66 -49.71 14.21
C SER A 47 -27.24 -50.59 15.40
N ASN A 48 -25.94 -50.69 15.67
CA ASN A 48 -25.37 -51.46 16.79
C ASN A 48 -25.30 -50.69 18.13
N GLY A 49 -25.83 -49.47 18.21
CA GLY A 49 -25.87 -48.66 19.43
C GLY A 49 -24.66 -47.74 19.65
N LEU A 50 -23.61 -47.81 18.81
CA LEU A 50 -22.51 -46.86 18.85
C LEU A 50 -22.96 -45.45 18.45
N LYS A 51 -22.21 -44.43 18.87
CA LYS A 51 -22.48 -43.02 18.55
C LYS A 51 -21.18 -42.25 18.25
N LEU A 52 -21.27 -41.30 17.33
CA LEU A 52 -20.26 -40.27 17.11
C LEU A 52 -20.86 -38.89 17.39
N HIS A 53 -20.09 -38.00 18.00
CA HIS A 53 -20.54 -36.67 18.41
C HIS A 53 -19.64 -35.58 17.81
N GLY A 54 -20.25 -34.46 17.44
CA GLY A 54 -19.55 -33.27 16.96
C GLY A 54 -19.51 -33.17 15.43
N ASN A 55 -19.60 -31.93 14.95
CA ASN A 55 -19.77 -31.64 13.52
C ASN A 55 -18.66 -32.24 12.65
N TYR A 56 -17.40 -31.90 12.95
CA TYR A 56 -16.26 -32.32 12.14
C TYR A 56 -15.86 -33.78 12.38
N VAL A 57 -16.17 -34.35 13.55
CA VAL A 57 -15.95 -35.80 13.80
C VAL A 57 -16.83 -36.63 12.89
N ILE A 58 -18.12 -36.28 12.79
CA ILE A 58 -19.07 -36.97 11.92
C ILE A 58 -18.75 -36.68 10.45
N LEU A 59 -18.34 -35.46 10.10
CA LEU A 59 -17.94 -35.12 8.73
C LEU A 59 -16.75 -35.95 8.26
N ARG A 60 -15.73 -36.16 9.11
CA ARG A 60 -14.61 -37.07 8.81
C ARG A 60 -15.06 -38.51 8.59
N TYR A 61 -16.02 -38.98 9.39
CA TYR A 61 -16.59 -40.32 9.23
C TYR A 61 -17.30 -40.46 7.86
N ILE A 62 -18.12 -39.48 7.48
CA ILE A 62 -18.76 -39.44 6.15
C ILE A 62 -17.71 -39.37 5.04
N GLY A 63 -16.69 -38.53 5.21
CA GLY A 63 -15.59 -38.38 4.27
C GLY A 63 -14.90 -39.70 3.94
N ARG A 64 -14.68 -40.54 4.96
CA ARG A 64 -14.02 -41.85 4.83
C ARG A 64 -14.92 -42.95 4.26
N LEU A 65 -16.24 -42.81 4.38
CA LEU A 65 -17.21 -43.76 3.84
C LEU A 65 -17.63 -43.43 2.41
N ALA A 66 -17.48 -42.18 1.98
CA ALA A 66 -17.98 -41.74 0.69
C ALA A 66 -17.32 -42.53 -0.45
N PRO A 67 -18.10 -42.94 -1.48
CA PRO A 67 -17.56 -43.59 -2.67
C PRO A 67 -16.82 -42.61 -3.61
N ILE A 68 -16.63 -41.35 -3.19
CA ILE A 68 -15.96 -40.31 -3.96
C ILE A 68 -14.45 -40.45 -3.74
N PRO A 69 -13.63 -40.57 -4.81
CA PRO A 69 -12.18 -40.64 -4.68
C PRO A 69 -11.61 -39.44 -3.92
N ASN A 70 -10.69 -39.70 -2.99
CA ASN A 70 -9.92 -38.71 -2.24
C ASN A 70 -10.75 -37.74 -1.38
N PHE A 71 -12.03 -38.05 -1.13
CA PHE A 71 -12.93 -37.16 -0.38
C PHE A 71 -12.46 -36.86 1.05
N TYR A 72 -11.66 -37.78 1.63
CA TYR A 72 -10.91 -37.60 2.87
C TYR A 72 -9.38 -37.77 2.70
N GLY A 73 -8.85 -37.42 1.54
CA GLY A 73 -7.42 -37.51 1.25
C GLY A 73 -7.00 -38.83 0.61
N ASP A 74 -5.99 -38.78 -0.25
CA ASP A 74 -5.37 -39.96 -0.88
C ASP A 74 -4.16 -40.51 -0.09
N ASN A 75 -3.64 -39.74 0.86
CA ASN A 75 -2.50 -40.07 1.70
C ASN A 75 -2.58 -39.35 3.06
N ALA A 76 -1.71 -39.72 3.99
CA ALA A 76 -1.71 -39.18 5.35
C ALA A 76 -1.49 -37.66 5.41
N PHE A 77 -0.67 -37.10 4.51
CA PHE A 77 -0.42 -35.66 4.46
C PHE A 77 -1.67 -34.90 4.02
N HIS A 78 -2.33 -35.34 2.93
CA HIS A 78 -3.56 -34.68 2.50
C HIS A 78 -4.72 -34.86 3.49
N ALA A 79 -4.82 -36.01 4.16
CA ALA A 79 -5.79 -36.20 5.24
C ALA A 79 -5.55 -35.22 6.41
N ALA A 80 -4.30 -34.97 6.77
CA ALA A 80 -3.93 -33.98 7.79
C ALA A 80 -4.26 -32.54 7.35
N GLN A 81 -4.03 -32.19 6.07
CA GLN A 81 -4.44 -30.87 5.55
C GLN A 81 -5.96 -30.69 5.55
N ILE A 82 -6.73 -31.76 5.28
CA ILE A 82 -8.19 -31.70 5.43
C ILE A 82 -8.54 -31.40 6.89
N ASP A 83 -7.91 -32.09 7.84
CA ASP A 83 -8.18 -31.88 9.27
C ASP A 83 -7.86 -30.45 9.73
N GLU A 84 -6.77 -29.85 9.24
CA GLU A 84 -6.42 -28.45 9.45
C GLU A 84 -7.55 -27.50 9.02
N TRP A 85 -8.10 -27.68 7.81
CA TRP A 85 -9.20 -26.84 7.31
C TRP A 85 -10.52 -27.05 8.07
N LEU A 86 -10.79 -28.27 8.55
CA LEU A 86 -11.94 -28.52 9.40
C LEU A 86 -11.81 -27.81 10.75
N GLU A 87 -10.60 -27.77 11.32
CA GLU A 87 -10.32 -27.03 12.57
C GLU A 87 -10.35 -25.52 12.36
N TYR A 88 -10.02 -25.05 11.16
CA TYR A 88 -10.10 -23.64 10.79
C TYR A 88 -11.53 -23.13 10.58
N THR A 89 -12.42 -23.97 10.04
CA THR A 89 -13.80 -23.59 9.64
C THR A 89 -14.62 -22.83 10.71
N PRO A 90 -14.57 -23.13 12.03
CA PRO A 90 -15.26 -22.35 13.06
C PRO A 90 -14.99 -20.85 13.06
N THR A 91 -13.79 -20.41 12.63
CA THR A 91 -13.42 -18.98 12.54
C THR A 91 -14.35 -18.19 11.60
N ILE A 92 -14.97 -18.86 10.61
CA ILE A 92 -15.91 -18.28 9.66
C ILE A 92 -17.24 -17.91 10.34
N SER A 93 -17.61 -18.57 11.44
CA SER A 93 -18.85 -18.25 12.18
C SER A 93 -18.66 -17.17 13.25
N CYS A 94 -17.42 -16.73 13.51
CA CYS A 94 -17.07 -15.83 14.59
C CYS A 94 -17.06 -14.35 14.15
N GLY A 95 -18.15 -13.64 14.43
CA GLY A 95 -18.21 -12.17 14.59
C GLY A 95 -17.18 -11.33 13.83
N SER A 96 -16.26 -10.68 14.55
CA SER A 96 -15.24 -9.77 13.99
C SER A 96 -14.14 -10.43 13.17
N GLU A 97 -13.99 -11.76 13.22
CA GLU A 97 -12.89 -12.49 12.57
C GLU A 97 -13.24 -13.01 11.17
N PHE A 98 -14.54 -13.04 10.81
CA PHE A 98 -15.01 -13.50 9.51
C PHE A 98 -14.29 -12.86 8.32
N GLU A 99 -14.02 -11.55 8.35
CA GLU A 99 -13.32 -10.90 7.23
C GLU A 99 -11.84 -11.30 7.17
N ASN A 100 -11.19 -11.52 8.31
CA ASN A 100 -9.83 -12.04 8.36
C ASN A 100 -9.78 -13.47 7.83
N ALA A 101 -10.78 -14.30 8.17
CA ALA A 101 -10.90 -15.65 7.65
C ALA A 101 -11.09 -15.66 6.13
N CYS A 102 -11.99 -14.81 5.61
CA CYS A 102 -12.16 -14.62 4.18
C CYS A 102 -10.88 -14.13 3.50
N GLY A 103 -10.12 -13.23 4.11
CA GLY A 103 -8.83 -12.74 3.60
C GLY A 103 -7.75 -13.83 3.56
N TYR A 104 -7.66 -14.67 4.59
CA TYR A 104 -6.73 -15.80 4.62
C TYR A 104 -7.06 -16.82 3.51
N MET A 105 -8.35 -17.17 3.37
CA MET A 105 -8.80 -18.09 2.33
C MET A 105 -8.65 -17.52 0.92
N GLU A 106 -8.88 -16.21 0.75
CA GLU A 106 -8.64 -15.50 -0.52
C GLU A 106 -7.21 -15.69 -1.01
N VAL A 107 -6.23 -15.41 -0.14
CA VAL A 107 -4.80 -15.59 -0.44
C VAL A 107 -4.48 -17.06 -0.67
N TYR A 108 -5.04 -17.96 0.14
CA TYR A 108 -4.80 -19.39 0.01
C TYR A 108 -5.29 -19.96 -1.33
N LEU A 109 -6.44 -19.47 -1.82
CA LEU A 109 -7.06 -19.89 -3.08
C LEU A 109 -6.49 -19.18 -4.32
N GLU A 110 -5.58 -18.22 -4.18
CA GLU A 110 -4.98 -17.50 -5.34
C GLU A 110 -4.40 -18.47 -6.38
N LYS A 111 -3.72 -19.53 -5.91
CA LYS A 111 -3.05 -20.53 -6.76
C LYS A 111 -3.68 -21.93 -6.69
N ARG A 112 -4.87 -22.06 -6.10
CA ARG A 112 -5.49 -23.36 -5.80
C ARG A 112 -6.94 -23.40 -6.26
N THR A 113 -7.32 -24.53 -6.84
CA THR A 113 -8.71 -24.81 -7.24
C THR A 113 -9.54 -25.32 -6.07
N PHE A 114 -8.92 -26.03 -5.12
CA PHE A 114 -9.55 -26.61 -3.94
C PHE A 114 -8.69 -26.35 -2.69
N PHE A 115 -9.26 -26.55 -1.50
CA PHE A 115 -8.52 -26.32 -0.26
C PHE A 115 -7.39 -27.31 -0.01
N VAL A 116 -7.49 -28.52 -0.55
CA VAL A 116 -6.50 -29.58 -0.39
C VAL A 116 -6.14 -30.17 -1.74
N SER A 117 -4.85 -30.14 -2.08
CA SER A 117 -4.32 -30.67 -3.34
C SER A 117 -5.07 -30.12 -4.57
N HIS A 118 -5.51 -31.01 -5.48
CA HIS A 118 -6.17 -30.68 -6.74
C HIS A 118 -7.54 -31.36 -6.91
N TYR A 119 -8.14 -31.84 -5.82
CA TYR A 119 -9.44 -32.53 -5.83
C TYR A 119 -10.41 -31.94 -4.80
N PHE A 120 -11.70 -32.09 -5.07
CA PHE A 120 -12.77 -31.70 -4.16
C PHE A 120 -12.82 -32.62 -2.94
N SER A 121 -12.90 -32.06 -1.74
CA SER A 121 -12.87 -32.82 -0.49
C SER A 121 -13.87 -32.30 0.55
N ILE A 122 -13.99 -32.98 1.68
CA ILE A 122 -14.81 -32.48 2.80
C ILE A 122 -14.30 -31.14 3.39
N ALA A 123 -13.04 -30.75 3.13
CA ALA A 123 -12.53 -29.44 3.52
C ALA A 123 -13.28 -28.33 2.75
N ASP A 124 -13.46 -28.51 1.44
CA ASP A 124 -14.19 -27.56 0.60
C ASP A 124 -15.66 -27.43 1.05
N ILE A 125 -16.29 -28.56 1.41
CA ILE A 125 -17.67 -28.58 1.93
C ILE A 125 -17.75 -27.86 3.27
N ALA A 126 -16.79 -28.06 4.16
CA ALA A 126 -16.77 -27.42 5.47
C ALA A 126 -16.68 -25.89 5.32
N ILE A 127 -15.73 -25.40 4.53
CA ILE A 127 -15.57 -23.97 4.26
C ILE A 127 -16.80 -23.39 3.56
N TRP A 128 -17.33 -24.09 2.56
CA TRP A 128 -18.51 -23.65 1.82
C TRP A 128 -19.69 -23.50 2.78
N SER A 129 -19.89 -24.49 3.65
CA SER A 129 -20.98 -24.50 4.62
C SER A 129 -20.83 -23.40 5.67
N GLY A 130 -19.60 -23.09 6.09
CA GLY A 130 -19.30 -22.00 6.99
C GLY A 130 -19.68 -20.65 6.38
N LEU A 131 -19.31 -20.40 5.12
CA LEU A 131 -19.66 -19.17 4.41
C LEU A 131 -21.17 -19.07 4.18
N ALA A 132 -21.78 -20.12 3.60
CA ALA A 132 -23.20 -20.20 3.32
C ALA A 132 -24.05 -19.99 4.59
N GLY A 133 -23.63 -20.58 5.71
CA GLY A 133 -24.29 -20.46 7.00
C GLY A 133 -24.38 -19.03 7.55
N THR A 134 -23.54 -18.11 7.08
CA THR A 134 -23.60 -16.68 7.48
C THR A 134 -24.66 -15.87 6.71
N GLY A 135 -25.32 -16.46 5.71
CA GLY A 135 -26.45 -15.87 4.99
C GLY A 135 -26.11 -14.54 4.28
N GLN A 136 -26.87 -13.48 4.55
CA GLN A 136 -26.68 -12.18 3.88
C GLN A 136 -25.29 -11.57 4.05
N ARG A 137 -24.56 -11.93 5.12
CA ARG A 137 -23.19 -11.44 5.32
C ARG A 137 -22.26 -11.94 4.22
N TRP A 138 -22.26 -13.24 3.94
CA TRP A 138 -21.52 -13.79 2.82
C TRP A 138 -22.06 -13.27 1.49
N GLU A 139 -23.37 -13.22 1.27
CA GLU A 139 -23.93 -12.71 0.00
C GLU A 139 -23.55 -11.25 -0.30
N SER A 140 -23.45 -10.40 0.72
CA SER A 140 -22.96 -9.03 0.57
C SER A 140 -21.49 -9.00 0.13
N ILE A 141 -20.65 -9.83 0.76
CA ILE A 141 -19.23 -9.95 0.40
C ILE A 141 -19.07 -10.54 -1.01
N ARG A 142 -19.82 -11.60 -1.31
CA ARG A 142 -19.83 -12.29 -2.60
C ARG A 142 -20.18 -11.34 -3.76
N LYS A 143 -21.08 -10.38 -3.52
CA LYS A 143 -21.45 -9.34 -4.49
C LYS A 143 -20.51 -8.13 -4.52
N SER A 144 -19.72 -7.91 -3.47
CA SER A 144 -18.82 -6.76 -3.34
C SER A 144 -17.50 -6.88 -4.11
N ASN A 145 -17.23 -8.04 -4.71
CA ASN A 145 -15.98 -8.38 -5.40
C ASN A 145 -14.70 -8.22 -4.53
N LYS A 146 -14.84 -8.20 -3.20
CA LYS A 146 -13.74 -8.00 -2.22
C LYS A 146 -12.78 -9.19 -2.13
N TYR A 147 -13.27 -10.41 -2.35
CA TYR A 147 -12.48 -11.65 -2.30
C TYR A 147 -12.71 -12.47 -3.58
N PRO A 148 -12.13 -12.06 -4.72
CA PRO A 148 -12.45 -12.63 -6.03
C PRO A 148 -12.08 -14.13 -6.14
N ASN A 149 -10.98 -14.58 -5.55
CA ASN A 149 -10.59 -16.00 -5.58
C ASN A 149 -11.51 -16.87 -4.73
N LEU A 150 -11.88 -16.39 -3.54
CA LEU A 150 -12.85 -17.06 -2.66
C LEU A 150 -14.23 -17.09 -3.30
N VAL A 151 -14.66 -16.00 -3.96
CA VAL A 151 -15.94 -15.94 -4.69
C VAL A 151 -15.93 -16.83 -5.92
N ARG A 152 -14.83 -16.86 -6.69
CA ARG A 152 -14.62 -17.78 -7.81
C ARG A 152 -14.78 -19.23 -7.34
N TRP A 153 -14.01 -19.62 -6.33
CA TRP A 153 -14.07 -20.96 -5.74
C TRP A 153 -15.49 -21.28 -5.26
N TYR A 154 -16.10 -20.41 -4.45
CA TYR A 154 -17.45 -20.63 -3.91
C TYR A 154 -18.49 -20.79 -5.02
N ASN A 155 -18.45 -19.95 -6.06
CA ASN A 155 -19.35 -20.02 -7.20
C ASN A 155 -19.13 -21.29 -8.03
N SER A 156 -17.87 -21.70 -8.24
CA SER A 156 -17.53 -22.92 -8.98
C SER A 156 -18.09 -24.16 -8.27
N ILE A 157 -17.79 -24.30 -6.98
CA ILE A 157 -18.26 -25.40 -6.13
C ILE A 157 -19.79 -25.40 -6.04
N SER A 158 -20.40 -24.21 -5.89
CA SER A 158 -21.85 -24.08 -5.83
C SER A 158 -22.54 -24.41 -7.17
N ALA A 159 -21.89 -24.18 -8.30
CA ALA A 159 -22.43 -24.52 -9.61
C ALA A 159 -22.35 -26.04 -9.86
N GLU A 160 -21.20 -26.64 -9.56
CA GLU A 160 -20.94 -28.07 -9.75
C GLU A 160 -21.84 -28.96 -8.89
N TYR A 161 -22.06 -28.60 -7.62
CA TYR A 161 -22.91 -29.34 -6.68
C TYR A 161 -24.20 -28.58 -6.33
N SER A 162 -24.75 -27.88 -7.31
CA SER A 162 -25.89 -26.96 -7.14
C SER A 162 -27.12 -27.61 -6.48
N ASN A 163 -27.50 -28.81 -6.90
CA ASN A 163 -28.69 -29.49 -6.35
C ASN A 163 -28.60 -29.76 -4.83
N PRO A 164 -27.58 -30.49 -4.31
CA PRO A 164 -27.42 -30.68 -2.87
C PRO A 164 -27.30 -29.38 -2.07
N PHE A 165 -26.54 -28.41 -2.58
CA PHE A 165 -26.29 -27.15 -1.88
C PHE A 165 -27.51 -26.23 -1.83
N MET A 166 -28.28 -26.13 -2.93
CA MET A 166 -29.52 -25.35 -2.95
C MET A 166 -30.57 -25.94 -1.99
N GLU A 167 -30.71 -27.27 -1.97
CA GLU A 167 -31.68 -27.93 -1.07
C GLU A 167 -31.33 -27.68 0.40
N VAL A 168 -30.04 -27.84 0.77
CA VAL A 168 -29.57 -27.62 2.15
C VAL A 168 -29.69 -26.15 2.55
N THR A 169 -29.32 -25.20 1.68
CA THR A 169 -29.46 -23.77 2.01
C THR A 169 -30.91 -23.31 2.08
N ALA A 170 -31.78 -23.78 1.19
CA ALA A 170 -33.20 -23.44 1.23
C ALA A 170 -33.90 -23.95 2.50
N LEU A 171 -33.50 -25.13 3.00
CA LEU A 171 -34.08 -25.73 4.20
C LEU A 171 -33.54 -25.12 5.50
N TYR A 172 -32.26 -24.75 5.54
CA TYR A 172 -31.56 -24.47 6.80
C TYR A 172 -30.91 -23.09 6.92
N VAL A 173 -30.85 -22.29 5.84
CA VAL A 173 -30.21 -20.98 5.82
C VAL A 173 -31.23 -19.87 5.53
N GLY A 174 -31.49 -19.01 6.53
CA GLY A 174 -32.37 -17.86 6.39
C GLY A 174 -31.63 -16.58 5.94
N LYS A 175 -32.38 -15.48 5.75
CA LYS A 175 -31.79 -14.17 5.37
C LYS A 175 -30.71 -13.68 6.36
N LYS A 176 -30.83 -13.97 7.66
CA LYS A 176 -29.84 -13.55 8.67
C LYS A 176 -28.78 -14.61 8.99
N GLY A 177 -28.68 -15.67 8.18
CA GLY A 177 -27.84 -16.84 8.44
C GLY A 177 -28.62 -17.98 9.09
N LEU A 178 -27.89 -18.87 9.78
CA LEU A 178 -28.43 -20.00 10.54
C LEU A 178 -29.33 -19.50 11.71
N GLY A 179 -30.52 -20.07 11.86
CA GLY A 179 -31.39 -19.88 13.04
C GLY A 179 -32.40 -18.71 13.00
N LYS A 180 -33.43 -18.81 12.13
CA LYS A 180 -34.86 -18.55 12.42
C LYS A 180 -35.73 -18.79 11.17
N PRO A 181 -36.92 -19.43 11.26
CA PRO A 181 -37.66 -19.94 10.10
C PRO A 181 -38.32 -18.81 9.30
N VAL A 182 -38.27 -18.89 7.97
CA VAL A 182 -39.24 -18.17 7.13
C VAL A 182 -40.53 -18.98 7.14
N ALA A 183 -41.55 -18.46 7.83
CA ALA A 183 -42.88 -19.04 7.83
C ALA A 183 -43.41 -19.17 6.40
N ALA A 184 -43.88 -20.36 6.05
CA ALA A 184 -44.60 -20.63 4.83
C ALA A 184 -45.84 -19.74 4.73
N LYS A 185 -45.91 -18.92 3.67
CA LYS A 185 -47.19 -18.48 3.10
C LYS A 185 -47.14 -18.68 1.59
N SER A 186 -47.83 -19.74 1.20
CA SER A 186 -48.45 -19.92 -0.10
C SER A 186 -49.15 -18.64 -0.55
N LYS A 187 -48.88 -18.21 -1.80
CA LYS A 187 -49.87 -17.60 -2.71
C LYS A 187 -49.30 -17.47 -4.12
N GLU A 188 -49.83 -18.34 -4.97
CA GLU A 188 -50.35 -18.09 -6.32
C GLU A 188 -49.51 -17.31 -7.33
N VAL A 189 -49.15 -18.07 -8.35
CA VAL A 189 -48.94 -17.69 -9.76
C VAL A 189 -49.91 -16.58 -10.19
N LYS A 190 -49.35 -15.47 -10.69
CA LYS A 190 -49.98 -14.66 -11.73
C LYS A 190 -48.96 -14.28 -12.79
N ASN A 191 -49.17 -14.85 -13.97
CA ASN A 191 -48.65 -14.37 -15.23
C ASN A 191 -49.08 -12.92 -15.46
N VAL A 192 -48.13 -12.05 -15.81
CA VAL A 192 -48.38 -10.90 -16.69
C VAL A 192 -47.21 -10.77 -17.65
N THR A 193 -47.50 -11.13 -18.89
CA THR A 193 -46.80 -10.78 -20.12
C THR A 193 -46.69 -9.26 -20.28
N GLY A 194 -45.54 -8.74 -20.70
CA GLY A 194 -45.37 -7.31 -20.96
C GLY A 194 -43.98 -6.93 -21.48
N ASP A 195 -43.76 -7.24 -22.75
CA ASP A 195 -42.96 -6.53 -23.76
C ASP A 195 -41.55 -5.97 -23.46
N SER A 196 -40.59 -6.58 -24.14
CA SER A 196 -39.65 -5.96 -25.08
C SER A 196 -39.42 -4.44 -24.97
N SER A 197 -38.27 -4.05 -24.43
CA SER A 197 -37.50 -2.95 -25.03
C SER A 197 -36.01 -3.13 -24.79
N ASP A 198 -35.32 -3.46 -25.88
CA ASP A 198 -33.88 -3.40 -26.01
C ASP A 198 -33.34 -2.02 -25.61
N LYS A 199 -32.60 -1.98 -24.51
CA LYS A 199 -31.49 -1.03 -24.34
C LYS A 199 -30.30 -1.76 -23.76
N ALA A 200 -29.47 -2.26 -24.66
CA ALA A 200 -28.07 -2.52 -24.40
C ALA A 200 -27.45 -1.29 -23.71
N LYS A 201 -27.17 -1.41 -22.42
CA LYS A 201 -26.20 -0.55 -21.73
C LYS A 201 -25.02 -1.44 -21.36
N ALA A 202 -23.96 -1.28 -22.15
CA ALA A 202 -22.62 -1.73 -21.84
C ALA A 202 -22.25 -1.34 -20.41
N GLY A 203 -22.26 -2.33 -19.51
CA GLY A 203 -21.77 -2.23 -18.14
C GLY A 203 -20.29 -2.62 -18.11
N SER A 204 -19.46 -1.59 -18.29
CA SER A 204 -18.02 -1.50 -18.05
C SER A 204 -17.32 -2.70 -17.38
N ARG A 205 -16.48 -3.40 -18.15
CA ARG A 205 -15.29 -4.09 -17.64
C ARG A 205 -14.28 -3.03 -17.13
N SER A 206 -13.80 -3.15 -15.89
CA SER A 206 -12.44 -2.76 -15.42
C SER A 206 -12.44 -2.70 -13.88
N SER A 207 -11.48 -3.25 -13.12
CA SER A 207 -10.04 -3.39 -13.37
C SER A 207 -9.59 -4.80 -13.73
N SER A 208 -8.95 -4.92 -14.88
CA SER A 208 -8.14 -6.05 -15.29
C SER A 208 -7.05 -6.31 -14.24
N GLU A 209 -6.91 -7.53 -13.75
CA GLU A 209 -5.64 -7.98 -13.18
C GLU A 209 -4.62 -7.93 -14.32
N ILE A 210 -3.61 -7.06 -14.19
CA ILE A 210 -2.64 -6.81 -15.26
C ILE A 210 -1.40 -7.65 -14.98
N ASP A 211 -1.38 -8.87 -15.52
CA ASP A 211 -0.21 -9.75 -15.50
C ASP A 211 0.87 -9.28 -16.50
N LEU A 212 2.11 -9.74 -16.28
CA LEU A 212 3.21 -9.51 -17.22
C LEU A 212 3.05 -10.45 -18.44
N PRO A 213 3.19 -9.93 -19.67
CA PRO A 213 3.01 -10.72 -20.88
C PRO A 213 4.08 -11.80 -21.00
N ASP A 214 3.69 -13.05 -21.25
CA ASP A 214 4.62 -14.18 -21.42
C ASP A 214 5.52 -14.45 -20.18
N ALA A 215 5.07 -14.03 -19.00
CA ALA A 215 5.81 -14.25 -17.76
C ALA A 215 5.73 -15.69 -17.26
N GLU A 216 6.89 -16.31 -17.07
CA GLU A 216 7.03 -17.65 -16.50
C GLU A 216 7.51 -17.59 -15.03
N MET A 217 6.90 -18.41 -14.17
CA MET A 217 7.28 -18.51 -12.76
C MET A 217 8.76 -18.90 -12.60
N GLY A 218 9.48 -18.19 -11.74
CA GLY A 218 10.91 -18.40 -11.48
C GLY A 218 11.85 -17.82 -12.54
N LYS A 219 11.34 -17.34 -13.68
CA LYS A 219 12.18 -16.83 -14.79
C LYS A 219 12.09 -15.33 -15.00
N VAL A 220 11.12 -14.67 -14.37
CA VAL A 220 10.95 -13.21 -14.49
C VAL A 220 12.17 -12.52 -13.87
N ARG A 221 12.87 -11.75 -14.70
CA ARG A 221 13.92 -10.82 -14.27
C ARG A 221 13.53 -9.39 -14.62
N LEU A 222 13.61 -8.52 -13.61
CA LEU A 222 13.17 -7.13 -13.60
C LEU A 222 14.32 -6.22 -13.19
N ARG A 223 14.14 -4.90 -13.34
CA ARG A 223 15.10 -3.92 -12.82
C ARG A 223 14.43 -2.62 -12.42
N PHE A 224 14.89 -2.08 -11.30
CA PHE A 224 14.71 -0.68 -10.96
C PHE A 224 15.98 0.06 -11.37
N ALA A 225 15.85 0.97 -12.35
CA ALA A 225 16.98 1.62 -13.00
C ALA A 225 16.97 3.16 -12.81
N PRO A 226 17.24 3.69 -11.61
CA PRO A 226 17.31 5.13 -11.39
C PRO A 226 18.60 5.75 -11.95
N GLU A 227 18.50 6.97 -12.49
CA GLU A 227 19.66 7.83 -12.76
C GLU A 227 20.12 8.45 -11.42
N PRO A 228 21.42 8.36 -11.06
CA PRO A 228 21.95 8.90 -9.80
C PRO A 228 22.13 10.42 -9.84
N SER A 229 21.05 11.15 -10.13
CA SER A 229 21.02 12.61 -10.32
C SER A 229 20.11 13.35 -9.35
N GLY A 230 19.67 12.68 -8.28
CA GLY A 230 18.79 13.23 -7.25
C GLY A 230 18.17 12.16 -6.37
N PHE A 231 17.32 12.58 -5.45
CA PHE A 231 16.67 11.71 -4.46
C PHE A 231 15.43 11.01 -5.04
N LEU A 232 15.07 9.84 -4.48
CA LEU A 232 13.81 9.19 -4.83
C LEU A 232 12.64 9.99 -4.28
N HIS A 233 11.59 10.06 -5.09
CA HIS A 233 10.31 10.64 -4.71
C HIS A 233 9.21 9.63 -4.96
N ILE A 234 7.99 9.92 -4.50
CA ILE A 234 6.86 9.01 -4.57
C ILE A 234 6.62 8.44 -5.99
N GLY A 235 6.88 9.22 -7.04
CA GLY A 235 6.85 8.74 -8.43
C GLY A 235 7.86 7.62 -8.74
N HIS A 236 9.10 7.70 -8.23
CA HIS A 236 10.09 6.63 -8.35
C HIS A 236 9.75 5.43 -7.45
N ALA A 237 9.18 5.69 -6.26
CA ALA A 237 8.74 4.63 -5.35
C ALA A 237 7.71 3.71 -6.02
N LYS A 238 6.79 4.25 -6.85
CA LYS A 238 5.88 3.45 -7.69
C LYS A 238 6.63 2.49 -8.60
N ALA A 239 7.66 2.97 -9.32
CA ALA A 239 8.44 2.12 -10.21
C ALA A 239 9.20 1.03 -9.44
N ALA A 240 9.85 1.38 -8.33
CA ALA A 240 10.61 0.44 -7.50
C ALA A 240 9.69 -0.66 -6.91
N LEU A 241 8.57 -0.25 -6.33
CA LEU A 241 7.61 -1.16 -5.70
C LEU A 241 6.88 -2.05 -6.72
N LEU A 242 6.57 -1.56 -7.92
CA LEU A 242 6.01 -2.41 -8.98
C LEU A 242 7.01 -3.48 -9.45
N ASN A 243 8.29 -3.14 -9.58
CA ASN A 243 9.31 -4.15 -9.91
C ASN A 243 9.40 -5.21 -8.81
N GLN A 244 9.40 -4.83 -7.53
CA GLN A 244 9.39 -5.79 -6.44
C GLN A 244 8.11 -6.64 -6.42
N TYR A 245 6.95 -6.02 -6.60
CA TYR A 245 5.66 -6.71 -6.62
C TYR A 245 5.63 -7.82 -7.66
N PHE A 246 6.04 -7.52 -8.91
CA PHE A 246 6.06 -8.55 -9.95
C PHE A 246 7.15 -9.60 -9.72
N ALA A 247 8.31 -9.22 -9.18
CA ALA A 247 9.31 -10.21 -8.80
C ALA A 247 8.75 -11.18 -7.74
N GLN A 248 8.05 -10.69 -6.71
CA GLN A 248 7.42 -11.54 -5.71
C GLN A 248 6.30 -12.41 -6.30
N ARG A 249 5.45 -11.84 -7.15
CA ARG A 249 4.33 -12.56 -7.79
C ARG A 249 4.83 -13.72 -8.64
N TYR A 250 5.89 -13.50 -9.42
CA TYR A 250 6.45 -14.47 -10.36
C TYR A 250 7.65 -15.25 -9.83
N HIS A 251 7.98 -15.16 -8.53
CA HIS A 251 9.19 -15.74 -7.95
C HIS A 251 10.48 -15.38 -8.72
N GLY A 252 10.51 -14.16 -9.23
CA GLY A 252 11.56 -13.59 -10.05
C GLY A 252 12.59 -12.78 -9.26
N GLU A 253 13.45 -12.09 -10.02
CA GLU A 253 14.57 -11.32 -9.49
C GLU A 253 14.45 -9.84 -9.89
N VAL A 254 14.89 -8.94 -9.00
CA VAL A 254 15.05 -7.51 -9.30
C VAL A 254 16.55 -7.16 -9.29
N ILE A 255 17.01 -6.48 -10.33
CA ILE A 255 18.33 -5.82 -10.35
C ILE A 255 18.14 -4.34 -9.98
N LEU A 256 19.00 -3.83 -9.11
CA LEU A 256 19.14 -2.39 -8.90
C LEU A 256 20.24 -1.89 -9.84
N ARG A 257 19.87 -1.14 -10.88
CA ARG A 257 20.84 -0.62 -11.84
C ARG A 257 20.94 0.90 -11.74
N PHE A 258 22.14 1.43 -11.58
CA PHE A 258 22.34 2.86 -11.77
C PHE A 258 22.55 3.15 -13.24
N ASP A 259 21.61 3.87 -13.86
CA ASP A 259 21.72 4.33 -15.25
C ASP A 259 22.60 5.59 -15.29
N ASP A 260 23.90 5.38 -15.09
CA ASP A 260 24.95 6.38 -14.94
C ASP A 260 25.64 6.72 -16.28
N THR A 261 24.90 7.38 -17.18
CA THR A 261 25.42 7.76 -18.51
C THR A 261 25.61 9.26 -18.68
N ASN A 262 25.43 10.04 -17.61
CA ASN A 262 25.46 11.48 -17.64
C ASN A 262 26.36 12.07 -16.54
N PRO A 263 27.68 12.14 -16.77
CA PRO A 263 28.65 12.51 -15.75
C PRO A 263 28.46 13.93 -15.17
N THR A 264 27.75 14.82 -15.86
CA THR A 264 27.51 16.20 -15.41
C THR A 264 26.43 16.30 -14.33
N LYS A 265 25.56 15.30 -14.19
CA LYS A 265 24.43 15.35 -13.24
C LYS A 265 24.54 14.34 -12.11
N GLU A 266 25.54 13.46 -12.18
CA GLU A 266 25.62 12.27 -11.35
C GLU A 266 26.72 12.40 -10.29
N SER A 267 26.50 11.82 -9.11
CA SER A 267 27.48 11.84 -8.02
C SER A 267 27.39 10.58 -7.16
N ASN A 268 28.47 10.27 -6.44
CA ASN A 268 28.48 9.15 -5.48
C ASN A 268 27.50 9.40 -4.31
N GLU A 269 27.34 10.66 -3.90
CA GLU A 269 26.36 11.05 -2.88
C GLU A 269 24.93 10.67 -3.30
N PHE A 270 24.56 10.85 -4.57
CA PHE A 270 23.24 10.42 -5.05
C PHE A 270 23.12 8.90 -5.09
N VAL A 271 24.17 8.16 -5.46
CA VAL A 271 24.18 6.69 -5.42
C VAL A 271 23.91 6.20 -3.99
N GLU A 272 24.65 6.71 -3.01
CA GLU A 272 24.51 6.34 -1.60
C GLU A 272 23.10 6.64 -1.07
N ASN A 273 22.56 7.83 -1.37
CA ASN A 273 21.21 8.20 -0.96
C ASN A 273 20.13 7.35 -1.64
N LEU A 274 20.30 7.00 -2.92
CA LEU A 274 19.38 6.11 -3.63
C LEU A 274 19.38 4.71 -3.02
N ILE A 275 20.53 4.17 -2.62
CA ILE A 275 20.60 2.88 -1.91
C ILE A 275 19.83 2.97 -0.58
N LYS A 276 20.05 4.03 0.20
CA LYS A 276 19.31 4.26 1.45
C LYS A 276 17.79 4.36 1.21
N ASP A 277 17.35 5.03 0.14
CA ASP A 277 15.92 5.12 -0.20
C ASP A 277 15.34 3.76 -0.60
N VAL A 278 16.09 2.97 -1.37
CA VAL A 278 15.72 1.60 -1.79
C VAL A 278 15.60 0.68 -0.57
N GLU A 279 16.53 0.77 0.39
CA GLU A 279 16.47 0.06 1.67
C GLU A 279 15.29 0.52 2.52
N THR A 280 15.05 1.83 2.59
CA THR A 280 13.91 2.42 3.32
C THR A 280 12.58 1.92 2.76
N LEU A 281 12.47 1.75 1.45
CA LEU A 281 11.31 1.17 0.77
C LEU A 281 11.19 -0.36 0.95
N GLY A 282 12.19 -1.02 1.53
CA GLY A 282 12.21 -2.47 1.70
C GLY A 282 12.37 -3.24 0.38
N ILE A 283 12.96 -2.60 -0.64
CA ILE A 283 13.17 -3.23 -1.95
C ILE A 283 14.28 -4.27 -1.84
N LYS A 284 13.93 -5.53 -2.10
CA LYS A 284 14.89 -6.63 -2.24
C LYS A 284 15.37 -6.70 -3.68
N TYR A 285 16.68 -6.66 -3.87
CA TYR A 285 17.35 -6.80 -5.16
C TYR A 285 18.46 -7.87 -5.07
N GLN A 286 18.76 -8.51 -6.19
CA GLN A 286 19.77 -9.57 -6.27
C GLN A 286 21.19 -9.00 -6.28
N LYS A 287 21.40 -7.94 -7.05
CA LYS A 287 22.70 -7.28 -7.22
C LYS A 287 22.53 -5.83 -7.63
N ILE A 288 23.58 -5.06 -7.39
CA ILE A 288 23.74 -3.70 -7.90
C ILE A 288 24.59 -3.76 -9.16
N THR A 289 24.16 -3.07 -10.22
CA THR A 289 24.94 -2.90 -11.46
C THR A 289 24.98 -1.44 -11.87
N TYR A 290 25.92 -1.10 -12.74
CA TYR A 290 26.04 0.23 -13.31
C TYR A 290 26.06 0.12 -14.83
N THR A 291 25.33 0.99 -15.52
CA THR A 291 25.34 1.01 -16.99
C THR A 291 26.74 1.27 -17.53
N SER A 292 27.56 2.04 -16.81
CA SER A 292 28.95 2.29 -17.19
C SER A 292 29.90 1.09 -17.06
N ASP A 293 29.51 -0.01 -16.39
CA ASP A 293 30.23 -1.29 -16.46
C ASP A 293 30.22 -1.87 -17.89
N TYR A 294 29.25 -1.48 -18.70
CA TYR A 294 29.03 -1.99 -20.06
C TYR A 294 29.57 -1.08 -21.17
N PHE A 295 30.21 0.06 -20.85
CA PHE A 295 30.66 1.03 -21.85
C PHE A 295 31.61 0.44 -22.90
N SER A 296 32.53 -0.44 -22.51
CA SER A 296 33.42 -1.11 -23.48
C SER A 296 32.63 -1.92 -24.52
N LYS A 297 31.64 -2.69 -24.08
CA LYS A 297 30.76 -3.48 -24.96
C LYS A 297 29.89 -2.58 -25.83
N LEU A 298 29.29 -1.54 -25.24
CA LEU A 298 28.45 -0.58 -25.96
C LEU A 298 29.23 0.16 -27.06
N MET A 299 30.50 0.50 -26.83
CA MET A 299 31.36 1.12 -27.84
C MET A 299 31.71 0.15 -28.97
N ALA A 300 32.02 -1.11 -28.64
CA ALA A 300 32.27 -2.14 -29.66
C ALA A 300 31.02 -2.39 -30.52
N LEU A 301 29.82 -2.35 -29.94
CA LEU A 301 28.58 -2.42 -30.69
C LEU A 301 28.36 -1.19 -31.57
N ALA A 302 28.66 0.02 -31.08
CA ALA A 302 28.59 1.22 -31.90
C ALA A 302 29.48 1.12 -33.14
N GLU A 303 30.73 0.64 -32.99
CA GLU A 303 31.63 0.39 -34.12
C GLU A 303 31.11 -0.66 -35.09
N LYS A 304 30.51 -1.74 -34.58
CA LYS A 304 29.85 -2.76 -35.41
C LYS A 304 28.71 -2.14 -36.24
N LEU A 305 27.85 -1.34 -35.62
CA LEU A 305 26.73 -0.69 -36.30
C LEU A 305 27.21 0.31 -37.36
N ILE A 306 28.31 1.03 -37.13
CA ILE A 306 28.94 1.89 -38.14
C ILE A 306 29.40 1.05 -39.34
N LYS A 307 30.08 -0.07 -39.11
CA LYS A 307 30.57 -0.98 -40.17
C LYS A 307 29.45 -1.62 -40.98
N GLU A 308 28.30 -1.89 -40.34
CA GLU A 308 27.10 -2.39 -41.00
C GLU A 308 26.27 -1.28 -41.70
N GLY A 309 26.72 -0.02 -41.63
CA GLY A 309 25.99 1.11 -42.21
C GLY A 309 24.70 1.46 -41.45
N LYS A 310 24.53 0.98 -40.22
CA LYS A 310 23.37 1.24 -39.34
C LYS A 310 23.58 2.39 -38.37
N ALA A 311 24.75 3.01 -38.37
CA ALA A 311 25.05 4.22 -37.61
C ALA A 311 26.04 5.12 -38.38
N TYR A 312 25.98 6.42 -38.14
CA TYR A 312 26.87 7.41 -38.74
C TYR A 312 27.18 8.52 -37.75
N VAL A 313 28.31 9.20 -37.96
CA VAL A 313 28.71 10.34 -37.15
C VAL A 313 28.20 11.62 -37.81
N ASP A 314 27.60 12.50 -37.00
CA ASP A 314 26.95 13.72 -37.45
C ASP A 314 27.50 14.91 -36.66
N ASP A 315 27.93 15.95 -37.39
CA ASP A 315 28.41 17.22 -36.86
C ASP A 315 27.42 18.37 -37.12
N THR A 316 26.21 18.07 -37.57
CA THR A 316 25.15 19.06 -37.75
C THR A 316 24.84 19.75 -36.41
N PRO A 317 24.81 21.09 -36.35
CA PRO A 317 24.50 21.82 -35.13
C PRO A 317 23.18 21.37 -34.51
N ARG A 318 23.13 21.29 -33.18
CA ARG A 318 22.02 20.68 -32.44
C ARG A 318 20.63 21.21 -32.82
N GLU A 319 20.48 22.52 -32.97
CA GLU A 319 19.20 23.15 -33.33
C GLU A 319 18.76 22.77 -34.75
N GLN A 320 19.70 22.76 -35.68
CA GLN A 320 19.46 22.33 -37.06
C GLN A 320 19.11 20.84 -37.11
N MET A 321 19.88 19.99 -36.43
CA MET A 321 19.60 18.54 -36.34
C MET A 321 18.20 18.29 -35.77
N GLN A 322 17.79 19.06 -34.75
CA GLN A 322 16.44 18.95 -34.19
C GLN A 322 15.37 19.31 -35.22
N LYS A 323 15.55 20.42 -35.96
CA LYS A 323 14.63 20.83 -37.02
C LYS A 323 14.54 19.79 -38.13
N GLU A 324 15.68 19.34 -38.65
CA GLU A 324 15.76 18.31 -39.69
C GLU A 324 15.05 17.03 -39.26
N ARG A 325 15.25 16.56 -38.02
CA ARG A 325 14.51 15.41 -37.48
C ARG A 325 12.99 15.63 -37.43
N MET A 326 12.55 16.83 -37.04
CA MET A 326 11.11 17.15 -36.98
C MET A 326 10.48 17.20 -38.37
N ASP A 327 11.23 17.65 -39.37
CA ASP A 327 10.81 17.79 -40.76
C ASP A 327 11.06 16.53 -41.59
N GLY A 328 11.76 15.53 -41.04
CA GLY A 328 12.09 14.28 -41.74
C GLY A 328 13.20 14.44 -42.79
N ILE A 329 14.04 15.47 -42.67
CA ILE A 329 15.13 15.77 -43.60
C ILE A 329 16.37 14.99 -43.19
N GLU A 330 16.94 14.22 -44.12
CA GLU A 330 18.18 13.48 -43.86
C GLU A 330 19.36 14.44 -43.64
N SER A 331 20.17 14.16 -42.61
CA SER A 331 21.43 14.89 -42.40
C SER A 331 22.38 14.68 -43.57
N LYS A 332 23.16 15.72 -43.90
CA LYS A 332 24.21 15.65 -44.92
C LYS A 332 25.25 14.56 -44.61
N CYS A 333 25.43 14.22 -43.33
CA CYS A 333 26.38 13.22 -42.87
C CYS A 333 25.83 11.78 -42.95
N ARG A 334 24.53 11.60 -43.22
CA ARG A 334 23.88 10.28 -43.24
C ARG A 334 24.39 9.36 -44.36
N SER A 335 24.93 9.94 -45.43
CA SER A 335 25.54 9.26 -46.57
C SER A 335 27.07 9.12 -46.49
N ASN A 336 27.69 9.51 -45.37
CA ASN A 336 29.12 9.31 -45.14
C ASN A 336 29.51 7.84 -45.33
N SER A 337 30.71 7.61 -45.88
CA SER A 337 31.26 6.25 -45.99
C SER A 337 31.58 5.67 -44.60
N VAL A 338 31.73 4.36 -44.53
CA VAL A 338 32.10 3.67 -43.28
C VAL A 338 33.44 4.18 -42.75
N GLU A 339 34.41 4.41 -43.63
CA GLU A 339 35.75 4.89 -43.29
C GLU A 339 35.72 6.29 -42.68
N GLU A 340 34.95 7.21 -43.26
CA GLU A 340 34.80 8.57 -42.73
C GLU A 340 34.10 8.55 -41.37
N ASN A 341 33.04 7.76 -41.22
CA ASN A 341 32.37 7.60 -39.93
C ASN A 341 33.30 7.03 -38.85
N LEU A 342 34.11 6.03 -39.17
CA LEU A 342 35.09 5.46 -38.23
C LEU A 342 36.21 6.46 -37.88
N LYS A 343 36.61 7.33 -38.82
CA LYS A 343 37.57 8.40 -38.55
C LYS A 343 36.99 9.42 -37.57
N LEU A 344 35.79 9.93 -37.82
CA LEU A 344 35.11 10.88 -36.91
C LEU A 344 34.78 10.24 -35.56
N TRP A 345 34.46 8.95 -35.52
CA TRP A 345 34.25 8.20 -34.27
C TRP A 345 35.52 8.16 -33.42
N LYS A 346 36.70 7.99 -34.03
CA LYS A 346 37.99 8.08 -33.30
C LYS A 346 38.24 9.48 -32.75
N GLU A 347 37.90 10.53 -33.49
CA GLU A 347 37.96 11.92 -33.01
C GLU A 347 37.05 12.12 -31.78
N MET A 348 35.83 11.57 -31.82
CA MET A 348 34.90 11.57 -30.69
C MET A 348 35.50 10.85 -29.47
N ILE A 349 36.01 9.62 -29.63
CA ILE A 349 36.66 8.85 -28.56
C ILE A 349 37.82 9.64 -27.93
N ALA A 350 38.66 10.26 -28.77
CA ALA A 350 39.77 11.09 -28.32
C ALA A 350 39.30 12.37 -27.60
N GLY A 351 38.06 12.79 -27.82
CA GLY A 351 37.50 14.06 -27.36
C GLY A 351 38.29 15.24 -27.91
N SER A 352 38.68 15.17 -29.19
CA SER A 352 39.34 16.28 -29.89
C SER A 352 38.36 17.43 -30.13
N GLU A 353 38.87 18.60 -30.52
CA GLU A 353 38.02 19.75 -30.89
C GLU A 353 37.00 19.37 -31.97
N ARG A 354 37.42 18.55 -32.94
CA ARG A 354 36.52 18.00 -33.96
C ARG A 354 35.51 17.03 -33.36
N GLY A 355 35.96 16.08 -32.53
CA GLY A 355 35.07 15.12 -31.88
C GLY A 355 34.00 15.77 -31.01
N LEU A 356 34.32 16.86 -30.31
CA LEU A 356 33.37 17.60 -29.46
C LEU A 356 32.19 18.21 -30.22
N GLN A 357 32.34 18.45 -31.53
CA GLN A 357 31.27 18.94 -32.40
C GLN A 357 30.38 17.80 -32.94
N CYS A 358 30.79 16.56 -32.76
CA CYS A 358 30.15 15.38 -33.33
C CYS A 358 29.27 14.62 -32.33
N CYS A 359 28.29 13.91 -32.86
CA CYS A 359 27.54 12.87 -32.16
C CYS A 359 27.40 11.63 -33.05
N LEU A 360 27.23 10.45 -32.45
CA LEU A 360 26.90 9.25 -33.21
C LEU A 360 25.37 9.12 -33.27
N ARG A 361 24.82 8.89 -34.45
CA ARG A 361 23.39 8.68 -34.68
C ARG A 361 23.13 7.29 -35.23
N GLY A 362 21.99 6.71 -34.83
CA GLY A 362 21.44 5.55 -35.51
C GLY A 362 20.98 5.93 -36.91
N LYS A 363 21.13 5.01 -37.87
CA LYS A 363 20.57 5.12 -39.21
C LYS A 363 19.30 4.29 -39.28
N LEU A 364 18.22 4.88 -38.80
CA LEU A 364 16.88 4.30 -38.77
C LEU A 364 16.09 4.88 -39.96
N ASP A 365 14.84 5.30 -39.73
CA ASP A 365 13.96 5.83 -40.76
C ASP A 365 13.58 7.29 -40.47
N MET A 366 14.06 8.19 -41.33
CA MET A 366 13.79 9.63 -41.25
C MET A 366 12.36 9.99 -41.66
N GLN A 367 11.68 9.13 -42.43
CA GLN A 367 10.29 9.34 -42.87
C GLN A 367 9.27 8.75 -41.91
N ASP A 368 9.70 8.03 -40.87
CA ASP A 368 8.78 7.36 -39.95
C ASP A 368 7.85 8.38 -39.26
N PRO A 369 6.53 8.13 -39.17
CA PRO A 369 5.61 8.99 -38.44
C PRO A 369 5.97 9.12 -36.95
N ASN A 370 6.57 8.09 -36.35
CA ASN A 370 7.13 8.12 -35.02
C ASN A 370 8.50 8.81 -35.02
N LYS A 371 8.53 10.06 -34.56
CA LYS A 371 9.73 10.90 -34.54
C LYS A 371 10.89 10.34 -33.70
N SER A 372 10.64 9.38 -32.80
CA SER A 372 11.69 8.69 -32.05
C SER A 372 12.56 7.79 -32.95
N LEU A 373 12.00 7.27 -34.04
CA LEU A 373 12.70 6.43 -35.01
C LEU A 373 13.50 7.23 -36.04
N ARG A 374 13.42 8.57 -36.01
CA ARG A 374 14.17 9.44 -36.92
C ARG A 374 15.58 9.67 -36.41
N ASP A 375 16.48 8.78 -36.81
CA ASP A 375 17.93 8.79 -36.56
C ASP A 375 18.32 9.38 -35.19
N PRO A 376 17.97 8.68 -34.09
CA PRO A 376 18.25 9.15 -32.74
C PRO A 376 19.75 9.16 -32.44
N VAL A 377 20.15 10.03 -31.51
CA VAL A 377 21.54 10.10 -31.04
C VAL A 377 21.84 8.90 -30.15
N TYR A 378 22.90 8.16 -30.48
CA TYR A 378 23.42 7.02 -29.71
C TYR A 378 24.55 7.41 -28.77
N TYR A 379 25.46 8.29 -29.18
CA TYR A 379 26.56 8.79 -28.34
C TYR A 379 26.73 10.29 -28.47
N ARG A 380 27.15 10.90 -27.36
CA ARG A 380 27.56 12.31 -27.30
C ARG A 380 28.94 12.44 -26.66
N CYS A 381 29.69 13.46 -27.05
CA CYS A 381 30.90 13.85 -26.35
C CYS A 381 30.56 14.65 -25.09
N ASN A 382 31.28 14.38 -24.00
CA ASN A 382 31.24 15.16 -22.77
C ASN A 382 32.61 15.05 -22.08
N PRO A 383 33.37 16.15 -21.91
CA PRO A 383 34.70 16.09 -21.29
C PRO A 383 34.66 15.93 -19.77
N VAL A 384 33.49 16.04 -19.14
CA VAL A 384 33.35 15.92 -17.67
C VAL A 384 33.70 14.50 -17.22
N PRO A 385 34.58 14.33 -16.22
CA PRO A 385 34.90 13.02 -15.65
C PRO A 385 33.67 12.35 -15.03
N HIS A 386 33.56 11.03 -15.20
CA HIS A 386 32.48 10.24 -14.62
C HIS A 386 32.73 9.95 -13.14
N HIS A 387 31.67 10.00 -12.32
CA HIS A 387 31.78 9.85 -10.86
C HIS A 387 32.46 8.54 -10.40
N ARG A 388 32.22 7.41 -11.10
CA ARG A 388 32.85 6.10 -10.79
C ARG A 388 34.15 5.80 -11.55
N ILE A 389 34.23 6.14 -12.84
CA ILE A 389 35.31 5.68 -13.74
C ILE A 389 36.24 6.80 -14.20
N GLY A 390 36.08 8.01 -13.64
CA GLY A 390 36.91 9.17 -13.92
C GLY A 390 36.92 9.57 -15.39
N SER A 391 38.09 9.98 -15.87
CA SER A 391 38.29 10.49 -17.24
C SER A 391 38.56 9.39 -18.28
N LYS A 392 38.25 8.12 -17.98
CA LYS A 392 38.50 6.98 -18.88
C LYS A 392 37.79 7.13 -20.22
N TYR A 393 36.61 7.74 -20.22
CA TYR A 393 35.81 7.98 -21.42
C TYR A 393 35.49 9.47 -21.55
N LYS A 394 35.45 9.95 -22.80
CA LYS A 394 35.01 11.31 -23.16
C LYS A 394 33.74 11.31 -24.00
N ILE A 395 33.23 10.12 -24.30
CA ILE A 395 31.97 9.89 -24.97
C ILE A 395 31.09 9.04 -24.08
N TYR A 396 29.80 9.35 -24.09
CA TYR A 396 28.83 8.67 -23.24
C TYR A 396 27.61 8.28 -24.09
N PRO A 397 27.12 7.04 -23.94
CA PRO A 397 25.93 6.61 -24.65
C PRO A 397 24.71 7.36 -24.13
N THR A 398 23.75 7.60 -25.01
CA THR A 398 22.43 8.07 -24.59
C THR A 398 21.65 6.96 -23.90
N TYR A 399 20.67 7.34 -23.08
CA TYR A 399 19.76 6.38 -22.45
C TYR A 399 19.08 5.46 -23.47
N ASP A 400 18.63 6.02 -24.61
CA ASP A 400 17.93 5.26 -25.64
C ASP A 400 18.82 4.20 -26.31
N PHE A 401 20.14 4.39 -26.35
CA PHE A 401 21.08 3.42 -26.89
C PHE A 401 21.57 2.41 -25.83
N ALA A 402 21.86 2.87 -24.62
CA ALA A 402 22.39 2.01 -23.56
C ALA A 402 21.33 1.07 -22.98
N CYS A 403 20.14 1.59 -22.66
CA CYS A 403 19.10 0.85 -21.95
C CYS A 403 18.65 -0.45 -22.65
N PRO A 404 18.37 -0.46 -23.98
CA PRO A 404 17.97 -1.69 -24.66
C PRO A 404 19.06 -2.78 -24.68
N PHE A 405 20.33 -2.36 -24.77
CA PHE A 405 21.48 -3.26 -24.72
C PHE A 405 21.65 -3.85 -23.31
N VAL A 406 21.71 -3.00 -22.28
CA VAL A 406 22.00 -3.46 -20.91
C VAL A 406 20.85 -4.32 -20.38
N ASP A 407 19.60 -3.97 -20.69
CA ASP A 407 18.46 -4.83 -20.36
C ASP A 407 18.59 -6.22 -21.01
N ALA A 408 18.98 -6.29 -22.29
CA ALA A 408 19.19 -7.56 -22.98
C ALA A 408 20.32 -8.37 -22.34
N GLU A 409 21.48 -7.75 -22.13
CA GLU A 409 22.70 -8.34 -21.56
C GLU A 409 22.50 -8.84 -20.12
N GLU A 410 21.77 -8.12 -19.29
CA GLU A 410 21.47 -8.50 -17.90
C GLU A 410 20.42 -9.62 -17.77
N GLY A 411 19.82 -10.04 -18.89
CA GLY A 411 18.76 -11.03 -18.88
C GLY A 411 17.41 -10.49 -18.41
N ILE A 412 17.21 -9.16 -18.38
CA ILE A 412 15.90 -8.55 -18.07
C ILE A 412 14.83 -9.11 -19.00
N THR A 413 13.84 -9.78 -18.45
CA THR A 413 12.71 -10.31 -19.23
C THR A 413 11.67 -9.24 -19.49
N HIS A 414 11.37 -8.43 -18.45
CA HIS A 414 10.35 -7.40 -18.49
C HIS A 414 10.92 -6.07 -18.00
N ALA A 415 10.88 -5.09 -18.89
CA ALA A 415 11.29 -3.73 -18.68
C ALA A 415 10.08 -2.88 -18.26
N LEU A 416 9.90 -2.66 -16.96
CA LEU A 416 8.87 -1.74 -16.47
C LEU A 416 9.28 -0.29 -16.73
N ARG A 417 8.40 0.49 -17.38
CA ARG A 417 8.62 1.90 -17.72
C ARG A 417 7.33 2.71 -17.57
N SER A 418 7.47 4.01 -17.30
CA SER A 418 6.31 4.91 -17.29
C SER A 418 5.78 5.13 -18.72
N SER A 419 4.47 5.35 -18.85
CA SER A 419 3.79 5.58 -20.14
C SER A 419 4.25 6.84 -20.88
N GLU A 420 5.00 7.74 -20.23
CA GLU A 420 5.61 8.92 -20.89
C GLU A 420 6.68 8.54 -21.92
N TYR A 421 7.15 7.28 -21.91
CA TYR A 421 8.12 6.75 -22.86
C TYR A 421 7.47 5.94 -23.99
N HIS A 422 6.13 5.93 -24.11
CA HIS A 422 5.41 5.06 -25.04
C HIS A 422 5.94 5.11 -26.48
N ASP A 423 6.10 6.32 -27.02
CA ASP A 423 6.59 6.52 -28.38
C ASP A 423 7.99 5.93 -28.61
N ARG A 424 8.79 5.77 -27.55
CA ARG A 424 10.15 5.22 -27.61
C ARG A 424 10.20 3.69 -27.52
N ASN A 425 9.08 3.01 -27.33
CA ASN A 425 9.06 1.55 -27.28
C ASN A 425 9.46 0.94 -28.63
N ALA A 426 8.99 1.53 -29.73
CA ALA A 426 9.37 1.12 -31.09
C ALA A 426 10.88 1.34 -31.33
N GLN A 427 11.41 2.50 -30.92
CA GLN A 427 12.84 2.80 -30.95
C GLN A 427 13.65 1.77 -30.13
N TYR A 428 13.22 1.47 -28.92
CA TYR A 428 13.89 0.49 -28.05
C TYR A 428 14.03 -0.87 -28.73
N HIS A 429 12.94 -1.41 -29.30
CA HIS A 429 12.97 -2.71 -29.97
C HIS A 429 13.78 -2.69 -31.26
N ARG A 430 13.68 -1.61 -32.05
CA ARG A 430 14.46 -1.46 -33.28
C ARG A 430 15.96 -1.44 -32.99
N ILE A 431 16.38 -0.77 -31.91
CA ILE A 431 17.78 -0.77 -31.48
C ILE A 431 18.22 -2.18 -31.05
N GLN A 432 17.38 -2.94 -30.32
CA GLN A 432 17.71 -4.34 -29.98
C GLN A 432 17.89 -5.22 -31.22
N GLU A 433 17.01 -5.08 -32.21
CA GLU A 433 17.10 -5.80 -33.48
C GLU A 433 18.39 -5.46 -34.23
N ASP A 434 18.71 -4.17 -34.39
CA ASP A 434 19.92 -3.74 -35.08
C ASP A 434 21.19 -4.26 -34.40
N MET A 435 21.19 -4.34 -33.07
CA MET A 435 22.28 -4.91 -32.26
C MET A 435 22.36 -6.44 -32.31
N GLY A 436 21.31 -7.13 -32.78
CA GLY A 436 21.18 -8.59 -32.74
C GLY A 436 20.92 -9.13 -31.33
N MET A 437 20.24 -8.34 -30.49
CA MET A 437 19.93 -8.67 -29.10
C MET A 437 18.59 -9.37 -28.97
N ARG A 438 18.43 -10.15 -27.90
CA ARG A 438 17.11 -10.71 -27.55
C ARG A 438 16.11 -9.59 -27.26
N LYS A 439 14.86 -9.82 -27.62
CA LYS A 439 13.76 -8.92 -27.30
C LYS A 439 13.46 -8.94 -25.80
N VAL A 440 13.29 -7.75 -25.21
CA VAL A 440 12.84 -7.57 -23.82
C VAL A 440 11.41 -7.06 -23.85
N HIS A 441 10.50 -7.63 -23.05
CA HIS A 441 9.11 -7.17 -23.02
C HIS A 441 9.01 -5.84 -22.29
N ILE A 442 8.42 -4.81 -22.88
CA ILE A 442 8.18 -3.54 -22.18
C ILE A 442 6.80 -3.60 -21.53
N TYR A 443 6.75 -3.28 -20.24
CA TYR A 443 5.52 -3.15 -19.50
C TYR A 443 5.35 -1.71 -19.03
N GLU A 444 4.24 -1.08 -19.42
CA GLU A 444 4.01 0.34 -19.17
C GLU A 444 3.05 0.57 -18.01
N PHE A 445 3.39 1.51 -17.14
CA PHE A 445 2.52 1.96 -16.05
C PHE A 445 2.34 3.48 -16.07
N SER A 446 1.22 4.00 -15.55
CA SER A 446 1.04 5.45 -15.45
C SER A 446 1.97 6.07 -14.42
N ARG A 447 2.53 7.24 -14.77
CA ARG A 447 3.27 8.07 -13.82
C ARG A 447 2.35 8.50 -12.67
N LEU A 448 2.83 8.38 -11.44
CA LEU A 448 2.12 8.87 -10.26
C LEU A 448 2.24 10.39 -10.18
N ASN A 449 1.11 11.10 -10.12
CA ASN A 449 1.04 12.52 -9.85
C ASN A 449 0.14 12.76 -8.63
N MET A 450 0.55 13.63 -7.73
CA MET A 450 -0.20 13.98 -6.53
C MET A 450 -0.66 15.44 -6.63
N VAL A 451 -1.84 15.75 -6.09
CA VAL A 451 -2.28 17.15 -5.94
C VAL A 451 -1.29 17.94 -5.07
N TYR A 452 -1.21 19.25 -5.30
CA TYR A 452 -0.38 20.18 -4.54
C TYR A 452 1.11 19.78 -4.47
N THR A 453 1.59 19.00 -5.44
CA THR A 453 2.92 18.38 -5.38
C THR A 453 3.69 18.59 -6.68
N LEU A 454 4.97 18.92 -6.53
CA LEU A 454 5.91 19.03 -7.64
C LEU A 454 6.87 17.84 -7.60
N LEU A 455 6.91 17.05 -8.68
CA LEU A 455 7.83 15.91 -8.82
C LEU A 455 9.01 16.20 -9.75
N SER A 456 9.10 17.40 -10.30
CA SER A 456 10.22 17.80 -11.15
C SER A 456 11.47 17.99 -10.31
N LYS A 457 12.54 17.23 -10.60
CA LYS A 457 13.86 17.37 -9.94
C LYS A 457 14.36 18.82 -9.94
N ARG A 458 14.20 19.54 -11.07
CA ARG A 458 14.59 20.96 -11.19
C ARG A 458 13.83 21.85 -10.20
N LYS A 459 12.51 21.66 -10.07
CA LYS A 459 11.67 22.44 -9.15
C LYS A 459 11.99 22.10 -7.70
N LEU A 460 12.18 20.81 -7.37
CA LEU A 460 12.56 20.39 -6.01
C LEU A 460 13.92 20.94 -5.60
N LEU A 461 14.92 20.88 -6.49
CA LEU A 461 16.24 21.46 -6.24
C LEU A 461 16.16 22.96 -5.96
N TRP A 462 15.27 23.69 -6.65
CA TRP A 462 15.06 25.12 -6.40
C TRP A 462 14.60 25.40 -4.96
N PHE A 463 13.67 24.61 -4.41
CA PHE A 463 13.21 24.78 -3.03
C PHE A 463 14.34 24.61 -2.01
N VAL A 464 15.24 23.64 -2.24
CA VAL A 464 16.42 23.40 -1.40
C VAL A 464 17.41 24.55 -1.53
N GLN A 465 17.78 24.93 -2.74
CA GLN A 465 18.77 25.99 -3.00
C GLN A 465 18.32 27.37 -2.50
N ASN A 466 17.02 27.63 -2.45
CA ASN A 466 16.45 28.91 -1.98
C ASN A 466 16.01 28.87 -0.51
N GLY A 467 16.40 27.83 0.25
CA GLY A 467 16.12 27.72 1.69
C GLY A 467 14.62 27.74 2.02
N LYS A 468 13.76 27.29 1.10
CA LYS A 468 12.31 27.18 1.33
C LYS A 468 11.94 25.89 2.07
N VAL A 469 12.88 24.95 2.11
CA VAL A 469 12.82 23.71 2.89
C VAL A 469 14.16 23.45 3.57
N ASP A 470 14.17 22.56 4.57
CA ASP A 470 15.35 22.24 5.36
C ASP A 470 16.36 21.37 4.59
N GLY A 471 15.87 20.60 3.61
CA GLY A 471 16.69 19.67 2.83
C GLY A 471 15.84 18.72 1.99
N TRP A 472 16.46 17.66 1.47
CA TRP A 472 15.78 16.64 0.66
C TRP A 472 14.91 15.69 1.47
N ASP A 473 15.16 15.58 2.77
CA ASP A 473 14.39 14.79 3.73
C ASP A 473 13.31 15.62 4.44
N ASP A 474 13.07 16.86 4.01
CA ASP A 474 12.05 17.74 4.59
C ASP A 474 10.66 17.06 4.54
N PRO A 475 9.88 17.06 5.64
CA PRO A 475 8.54 16.44 5.68
C PRO A 475 7.54 16.96 4.65
N ARG A 476 7.74 18.15 4.11
CA ARG A 476 6.90 18.74 3.05
C ARG A 476 7.26 18.22 1.66
N PHE A 477 8.44 17.60 1.50
CA PHE A 477 8.88 17.06 0.22
C PHE A 477 8.19 15.73 -0.10
N PRO A 478 7.89 15.46 -1.39
CA PRO A 478 7.38 14.17 -1.83
C PRO A 478 8.49 13.12 -2.00
N THR A 479 9.68 13.36 -1.44
CA THR A 479 10.79 12.41 -1.41
C THR A 479 10.47 11.23 -0.51
N VAL A 480 11.10 10.07 -0.74
CA VAL A 480 10.92 8.89 0.12
C VAL A 480 11.30 9.25 1.57
N GLN A 481 12.45 9.90 1.75
CA GLN A 481 12.90 10.32 3.09
C GLN A 481 11.96 11.34 3.71
N GLY A 482 11.47 12.33 2.95
CA GLY A 482 10.54 13.35 3.43
C GLY A 482 9.22 12.77 3.93
N ILE A 483 8.55 11.95 3.12
CA ILE A 483 7.25 11.37 3.51
C ILE A 483 7.39 10.38 4.69
N VAL A 484 8.49 9.62 4.76
CA VAL A 484 8.77 8.72 5.89
C VAL A 484 9.09 9.52 7.15
N ARG A 485 9.89 10.59 7.04
CA ARG A 485 10.19 11.50 8.15
C ARG A 485 8.94 12.25 8.64
N ARG A 486 7.97 12.51 7.76
CA ARG A 486 6.64 13.01 8.15
C ARG A 486 5.81 11.98 8.93
N GLY A 487 6.13 10.69 8.83
CA GLY A 487 5.44 9.61 9.56
C GLY A 487 4.65 8.65 8.67
N LEU A 488 4.88 8.65 7.35
CA LEU A 488 4.31 7.66 6.45
C LEU A 488 4.97 6.29 6.66
N LYS A 489 4.13 5.26 6.84
CA LYS A 489 4.53 3.85 6.84
C LYS A 489 4.66 3.33 5.41
N ILE A 490 5.70 2.55 5.15
CA ILE A 490 6.00 2.02 3.82
C ILE A 490 4.90 1.08 3.35
N GLU A 491 4.31 0.32 4.28
CA GLU A 491 3.16 -0.55 4.06
C GLU A 491 1.97 0.22 3.48
N ALA A 492 1.73 1.45 3.97
CA ALA A 492 0.68 2.32 3.45
C ALA A 492 0.96 2.77 2.02
N LEU A 493 2.23 3.09 1.72
CA LEU A 493 2.68 3.48 0.39
C LEU A 493 2.57 2.31 -0.61
N ILE A 494 2.95 1.11 -0.19
CA ILE A 494 2.81 -0.13 -0.97
C ILE A 494 1.34 -0.35 -1.30
N GLN A 495 0.48 -0.37 -0.29
CA GLN A 495 -0.96 -0.56 -0.49
C GLN A 495 -1.53 0.51 -1.44
N PHE A 496 -1.16 1.78 -1.25
CA PHE A 496 -1.59 2.86 -2.11
C PHE A 496 -1.16 2.71 -3.57
N ILE A 497 0.05 2.20 -3.83
CA ILE A 497 0.55 1.96 -5.18
C ILE A 497 -0.15 0.75 -5.82
N LEU A 498 -0.37 -0.33 -5.06
CA LEU A 498 -1.03 -1.54 -5.54
C LEU A 498 -2.52 -1.30 -5.84
N GLU A 499 -3.22 -0.50 -5.03
CA GLU A 499 -4.62 -0.11 -5.27
C GLU A 499 -4.82 0.65 -6.58
N GLN A 500 -3.78 1.32 -7.09
CA GLN A 500 -3.83 1.99 -8.40
C GLN A 500 -3.69 1.01 -9.57
N GLY A 501 -3.13 -0.17 -9.31
CA GLY A 501 -2.70 -1.13 -10.32
C GLY A 501 -1.69 -0.56 -11.31
N ALA A 502 -1.46 -1.31 -12.37
CA ALA A 502 -0.67 -0.87 -13.51
C ALA A 502 -1.50 -0.12 -14.57
N SER A 503 -2.57 0.55 -14.15
CA SER A 503 -3.39 1.35 -15.06
C SER A 503 -2.51 2.30 -15.86
N LYS A 504 -2.76 2.40 -17.17
CA LYS A 504 -2.05 3.33 -18.06
C LYS A 504 -2.61 4.76 -17.96
N ASN A 505 -3.75 4.95 -17.30
CA ASN A 505 -4.39 6.26 -17.18
C ASN A 505 -3.63 7.18 -16.24
N LEU A 506 -3.35 8.40 -16.71
CA LEU A 506 -2.81 9.49 -15.92
C LEU A 506 -3.87 9.98 -14.94
N ASN A 507 -3.71 9.63 -13.67
CA ASN A 507 -4.62 10.02 -12.61
C ASN A 507 -3.89 10.96 -11.64
N LEU A 508 -4.50 12.11 -11.36
CA LEU A 508 -4.06 13.01 -10.32
C LEU A 508 -4.61 12.52 -8.98
N MET A 509 -3.72 12.15 -8.06
CA MET A 509 -4.08 11.49 -6.82
C MET A 509 -4.12 12.45 -5.63
N GLU A 510 -5.01 12.16 -4.68
CA GLU A 510 -5.20 12.94 -3.46
C GLU A 510 -4.37 12.37 -2.30
N TRP A 511 -3.68 13.23 -1.54
CA TRP A 511 -2.89 12.82 -0.37
C TRP A 511 -3.75 12.19 0.73
N ASP A 512 -5.00 12.65 0.88
CA ASP A 512 -5.94 12.16 1.89
C ASP A 512 -6.12 10.64 1.86
N LYS A 513 -6.11 10.04 0.66
CA LYS A 513 -6.24 8.59 0.49
C LYS A 513 -5.02 7.87 1.09
N LEU A 514 -3.82 8.33 0.76
CA LEU A 514 -2.58 7.76 1.28
C LEU A 514 -2.49 7.92 2.80
N TRP A 515 -2.85 9.08 3.34
CA TRP A 515 -2.85 9.31 4.79
C TRP A 515 -3.95 8.54 5.52
N THR A 516 -5.10 8.30 4.89
CA THR A 516 -6.14 7.42 5.43
C THR A 516 -5.63 5.98 5.54
N LEU A 517 -4.92 5.48 4.53
CA LEU A 517 -4.28 4.15 4.59
C LEU A 517 -3.22 4.11 5.70
N ASN A 518 -2.40 5.15 5.81
CA ASN A 518 -1.40 5.25 6.87
C ASN A 518 -2.03 5.21 8.26
N LYS A 519 -3.11 5.97 8.47
CA LYS A 519 -3.88 5.98 9.72
C LYS A 519 -4.39 4.59 10.10
N LYS A 520 -4.92 3.82 9.14
CA LYS A 520 -5.40 2.45 9.40
C LYS A 520 -4.30 1.52 9.92
N ILE A 521 -3.05 1.79 9.56
CA ILE A 521 -1.88 1.02 10.01
C ILE A 521 -1.40 1.51 11.38
N ILE A 522 -1.27 2.82 11.58
CA ILE A 522 -0.69 3.36 12.83
C ILE A 522 -1.70 3.40 13.98
N ASP A 523 -2.99 3.67 13.70
CA ASP A 523 -3.99 3.86 14.75
C ASP A 523 -4.11 2.64 15.68
N PRO A 524 -4.26 1.39 15.21
CA PRO A 524 -4.51 0.26 16.10
C PRO A 524 -3.38 -0.06 17.11
N VAL A 525 -2.15 0.40 16.85
CA VAL A 525 -0.95 0.01 17.60
C VAL A 525 -0.26 1.16 18.34
N CYS A 526 -0.68 2.39 18.08
CA CYS A 526 0.07 3.57 18.51
C CYS A 526 -0.13 3.88 20.01
N PRO A 527 0.90 4.27 20.79
CA PRO A 527 0.74 4.68 22.19
C PRO A 527 0.01 6.02 22.35
N ARG A 528 -0.78 6.19 23.43
CA ARG A 528 -1.62 7.38 23.66
C ARG A 528 -1.02 8.20 24.79
N HIS A 529 -0.75 9.45 24.45
CA HIS A 529 -0.19 10.43 25.35
C HIS A 529 -1.08 11.66 25.42
N THR A 530 -0.82 12.47 26.43
CA THR A 530 -1.56 13.71 26.64
C THR A 530 -0.62 14.90 26.51
N ALA A 531 -1.09 15.92 25.82
CA ALA A 531 -0.43 17.21 25.74
C ALA A 531 -1.46 18.33 25.87
N VAL A 532 -1.04 19.45 26.43
CA VAL A 532 -1.83 20.68 26.55
C VAL A 532 -1.07 21.80 25.85
N VAL A 533 -1.72 22.54 24.96
CA VAL A 533 -1.09 23.69 24.28
C VAL A 533 -0.73 24.74 25.33
N GLU A 534 0.49 25.29 25.23
CA GLU A 534 1.01 26.21 26.24
C GLU A 534 0.31 27.57 26.19
N GLU A 535 -0.02 28.03 24.99
CA GLU A 535 -0.81 29.23 24.79
C GLU A 535 -2.17 29.11 25.50
N ARG A 536 -2.38 29.98 26.49
CA ARG A 536 -3.60 30.04 27.31
C ARG A 536 -3.95 28.74 28.04
N ARG A 537 -2.98 27.86 28.36
CA ARG A 537 -3.26 26.67 29.19
C ARG A 537 -3.99 27.06 30.47
N LEU A 538 -4.99 26.26 30.87
CA LEU A 538 -5.85 26.59 32.01
C LEU A 538 -5.66 25.63 33.16
N LEU A 539 -5.64 26.20 34.37
CA LEU A 539 -5.59 25.43 35.59
C LEU A 539 -7.02 25.12 36.08
N LEU A 540 -7.35 23.84 36.24
CA LEU A 540 -8.52 23.37 36.97
C LEU A 540 -8.08 22.91 38.37
N THR A 541 -8.67 23.52 39.40
CA THR A 541 -8.47 23.12 40.80
C THR A 541 -9.67 22.32 41.30
N LEU A 542 -9.43 21.05 41.64
CA LEU A 542 -10.41 20.11 42.19
C LEU A 542 -10.39 20.22 43.73
N THR A 543 -11.40 20.87 44.30
CA THR A 543 -11.45 21.21 45.74
C THR A 543 -11.48 19.99 46.68
N ASN A 544 -12.07 18.88 46.24
CA ASN A 544 -12.05 17.58 46.92
C ASN A 544 -11.07 16.57 46.26
N GLY A 545 -10.14 17.07 45.44
CA GLY A 545 -9.09 16.27 44.82
C GLY A 545 -8.01 15.82 45.82
N PRO A 546 -7.12 14.90 45.43
CA PRO A 546 -6.06 14.41 46.30
C PRO A 546 -5.07 15.53 46.67
N ASP A 547 -4.88 15.76 47.98
CA ASP A 547 -3.94 16.75 48.50
C ASP A 547 -2.47 16.35 48.30
N LYS A 548 -2.16 15.06 48.45
CA LYS A 548 -0.85 14.49 48.14
C LYS A 548 -0.92 13.84 46.75
N PRO A 549 -0.08 14.26 45.80
CA PRO A 549 -0.02 13.61 44.49
C PRO A 549 0.28 12.11 44.64
N PHE A 550 -0.38 11.29 43.83
CA PHE A 550 -0.11 9.86 43.75
C PHE A 550 -0.06 9.40 42.29
N VAL A 551 0.58 8.27 42.03
CA VAL A 551 0.79 7.74 40.68
C VAL A 551 0.00 6.46 40.49
N ARG A 552 -0.62 6.29 39.32
CA ARG A 552 -1.13 4.99 38.86
C ARG A 552 -0.47 4.60 37.56
N ILE A 553 -0.28 3.31 37.38
CA ILE A 553 0.13 2.73 36.12
C ILE A 553 -1.12 2.40 35.32
N ILE A 554 -1.22 2.93 34.11
CA ILE A 554 -2.34 2.70 33.19
C ILE A 554 -1.83 2.32 31.80
N PRO A 555 -2.59 1.54 31.01
CA PRO A 555 -2.19 1.20 29.65
C PRO A 555 -2.02 2.46 28.77
N ARG A 556 -0.99 2.49 27.93
CA ARG A 556 -0.85 3.52 26.88
C ARG A 556 -1.85 3.32 25.75
N HIS A 557 -2.42 2.13 25.59
CA HIS A 557 -3.50 1.88 24.65
C HIS A 557 -4.47 0.83 25.19
N LYS A 558 -5.73 1.20 25.41
CA LYS A 558 -6.78 0.35 26.02
C LYS A 558 -7.13 -0.96 25.29
N LYS A 559 -6.67 -1.14 24.06
CA LYS A 559 -7.02 -2.27 23.18
C LYS A 559 -5.78 -2.97 22.62
N TYR A 560 -4.59 -2.47 22.94
CA TYR A 560 -3.34 -2.97 22.38
C TYR A 560 -2.26 -2.96 23.47
N ASP A 561 -2.11 -4.10 24.12
CA ASP A 561 -1.20 -4.28 25.25
C ASP A 561 0.27 -4.06 24.83
N GLY A 562 0.59 -4.25 23.55
CA GLY A 562 1.93 -4.00 22.99
C GLY A 562 2.38 -2.54 23.04
N ALA A 563 1.47 -1.58 23.26
CA ALA A 563 1.84 -0.18 23.51
C ALA A 563 2.45 0.03 24.90
N GLY A 564 2.37 -0.95 25.80
CA GLY A 564 2.87 -0.89 27.16
C GLY A 564 2.05 0.04 28.06
N GLU A 565 2.66 0.45 29.18
CA GLU A 565 2.01 1.21 30.24
C GLU A 565 2.66 2.58 30.45
N LYS A 566 1.92 3.50 31.06
CA LYS A 566 2.37 4.83 31.45
C LYS A 566 2.05 5.10 32.92
N ALA A 567 2.95 5.83 33.57
CA ALA A 567 2.73 6.38 34.90
C ALA A 567 1.95 7.69 34.76
N THR A 568 0.78 7.78 35.39
CA THR A 568 -0.05 8.98 35.42
C THR A 568 -0.16 9.49 36.84
N THR A 569 0.25 10.74 37.04
CA THR A 569 0.17 11.43 38.33
C THR A 569 -1.22 12.06 38.50
N TYR A 570 -1.81 11.88 39.67
CA TYR A 570 -3.12 12.42 40.05
C TYR A 570 -2.93 13.40 41.21
N THR A 571 -3.46 14.62 41.06
CA THR A 571 -3.31 15.74 42.01
C THR A 571 -4.50 16.68 41.89
N LYS A 572 -4.83 17.45 42.93
CA LYS A 572 -5.94 18.42 42.88
C LYS A 572 -5.80 19.55 41.85
N ARG A 573 -4.62 19.77 41.26
CA ARG A 573 -4.34 20.86 40.31
C ARG A 573 -3.91 20.29 38.95
N ILE A 574 -4.72 20.52 37.93
CA ILE A 574 -4.48 19.96 36.58
C ILE A 574 -4.57 21.01 35.49
N TRP A 575 -3.76 20.85 34.45
CA TRP A 575 -3.78 21.64 33.23
C TRP A 575 -4.78 21.07 32.22
N LEU A 576 -5.51 21.97 31.57
CA LEU A 576 -6.44 21.70 30.47
C LEU A 576 -6.11 22.59 29.27
N ASP A 577 -6.50 22.13 28.08
CA ASP A 577 -6.51 22.98 26.89
C ASP A 577 -7.58 24.07 27.02
N TYR A 578 -7.23 25.28 26.57
CA TYR A 578 -8.14 26.44 26.59
C TYR A 578 -9.43 26.17 25.81
N ALA A 579 -9.31 25.63 24.59
CA ALA A 579 -10.44 25.33 23.72
C ALA A 579 -11.43 24.32 24.34
N ASP A 580 -10.92 23.41 25.17
CA ASP A 580 -11.76 22.45 25.88
C ASP A 580 -12.51 23.14 27.03
N ALA A 581 -11.87 24.09 27.73
CA ALA A 581 -12.48 24.85 28.82
C ALA A 581 -13.55 25.84 28.35
N GLU A 582 -13.38 26.47 27.18
CA GLU A 582 -14.39 27.38 26.60
C GLU A 582 -15.73 26.68 26.33
N CYS A 583 -15.70 25.36 26.13
CA CYS A 583 -16.91 24.57 25.90
C CYS A 583 -17.67 24.23 27.19
N ILE A 584 -17.09 24.48 28.37
CA ILE A 584 -17.64 24.07 29.66
C ILE A 584 -18.57 25.15 30.23
N SER A 585 -19.72 24.73 30.73
CA SER A 585 -20.64 25.57 31.50
C SER A 585 -20.48 25.39 33.02
N VAL A 586 -20.89 26.39 33.79
CA VAL A 586 -20.99 26.27 35.25
C VAL A 586 -21.98 25.15 35.60
N ASP A 587 -21.63 24.34 36.60
CA ASP A 587 -22.31 23.12 37.03
C ASP A 587 -22.36 21.98 36.00
N GLU A 588 -21.60 22.08 34.90
CA GLU A 588 -21.50 20.99 33.93
C GLU A 588 -20.61 19.84 34.45
N GLU A 589 -21.11 18.63 34.29
CA GLU A 589 -20.36 17.40 34.56
C GLU A 589 -19.54 16.99 33.32
N VAL A 590 -18.23 16.88 33.51
CA VAL A 590 -17.25 16.54 32.46
C VAL A 590 -16.52 15.24 32.83
N THR A 591 -16.11 14.46 31.83
CA THR A 591 -15.20 13.32 32.04
C THR A 591 -13.75 13.80 31.94
N LEU A 592 -12.97 13.61 32.99
CA LEU A 592 -11.51 13.63 32.94
C LEU A 592 -11.03 12.25 32.47
N MET A 593 -10.47 12.18 31.25
CA MET A 593 -10.11 10.91 30.63
C MET A 593 -9.17 10.10 31.53
N ASP A 594 -9.48 8.81 31.72
CA ASP A 594 -8.73 7.86 32.58
C ASP A 594 -8.62 8.24 34.07
N TRP A 595 -9.46 9.18 34.54
CA TRP A 595 -9.66 9.47 35.96
C TRP A 595 -11.10 9.21 36.41
N GLY A 596 -12.09 9.81 35.74
CA GLY A 596 -13.49 9.79 36.15
C GLY A 596 -14.18 11.12 35.87
N ASN A 597 -15.34 11.36 36.48
CA ASN A 597 -16.08 12.60 36.25
C ASN A 597 -15.69 13.69 37.25
N ALA A 598 -15.87 14.95 36.84
CA ALA A 598 -15.77 16.13 37.67
C ALA A 598 -16.88 17.11 37.31
N ILE A 599 -17.31 17.92 38.27
CA ILE A 599 -18.29 18.99 38.07
C ILE A 599 -17.56 20.32 38.20
N VAL A 600 -17.63 21.16 37.17
CA VAL A 600 -17.04 22.51 37.20
C VAL A 600 -18.00 23.44 37.90
N LYS A 601 -17.60 23.99 39.05
CA LYS A 601 -18.43 24.82 39.93
C LYS A 601 -18.24 26.32 39.70
N GLU A 602 -17.07 26.71 39.21
CA GLU A 602 -16.75 28.11 38.98
C GLU A 602 -15.84 28.25 37.76
N ILE A 603 -16.11 29.29 36.97
CA ILE A 603 -15.31 29.70 35.82
C ILE A 603 -14.84 31.14 36.08
N ILE A 604 -13.55 31.31 36.33
CA ILE A 604 -12.94 32.60 36.65
C ILE A 604 -12.44 33.23 35.34
N LYS A 605 -12.80 34.50 35.12
CA LYS A 605 -12.46 35.25 33.91
C LYS A 605 -11.68 36.53 34.24
N ASP A 606 -10.83 36.96 33.32
CA ASP A 606 -10.14 38.25 33.39
C ASP A 606 -11.05 39.42 32.94
N GLN A 607 -10.49 40.63 32.92
CA GLN A 607 -11.19 41.86 32.53
C GLN A 607 -11.61 41.87 31.04
N ASP A 608 -10.92 41.09 30.21
CA ASP A 608 -11.20 40.94 28.77
C ASP A 608 -12.19 39.79 28.49
N GLY A 609 -12.66 39.11 29.54
CA GLY A 609 -13.61 38.01 29.46
C GLY A 609 -12.99 36.65 29.10
N ASN A 610 -11.65 36.54 29.05
CA ASN A 610 -10.98 35.27 28.84
C ASN A 610 -10.99 34.43 30.13
N ILE A 611 -11.15 33.12 30.00
CA ILE A 611 -11.06 32.21 31.15
C ILE A 611 -9.61 32.19 31.63
N THR A 612 -9.40 32.25 32.96
CA THR A 612 -8.06 32.19 33.57
C THR A 612 -7.90 30.98 34.48
N GLN A 613 -8.98 30.53 35.12
CA GLN A 613 -8.96 29.40 36.03
C GLN A 613 -10.35 28.76 36.13
N LEU A 614 -10.37 27.45 36.39
CA LEU A 614 -11.57 26.70 36.72
C LEU A 614 -11.47 26.15 38.14
N VAL A 615 -12.59 26.11 38.84
CA VAL A 615 -12.72 25.41 40.13
C VAL A 615 -13.82 24.37 40.01
N GLY A 616 -13.53 23.16 40.48
CA GLY A 616 -14.48 22.06 40.40
C GLY A 616 -14.36 21.08 41.56
N VAL A 617 -15.17 20.03 41.48
CA VAL A 617 -15.19 18.89 42.40
C VAL A 617 -15.13 17.59 41.61
N LEU A 618 -14.30 16.64 42.05
CA LEU A 618 -14.35 15.26 41.59
C LEU A 618 -15.70 14.63 41.96
N HIS A 619 -16.29 13.95 40.99
CA HIS A 619 -17.55 13.22 41.13
C HIS A 619 -17.37 11.80 40.60
N LEU A 620 -16.57 10.98 41.30
CA LEU A 620 -16.19 9.64 40.84
C LEU A 620 -17.34 8.62 40.83
N GLU A 621 -18.44 8.93 41.53
CA GLU A 621 -19.69 8.16 41.51
C GLU A 621 -20.49 8.39 40.20
N GLY A 622 -20.15 9.43 39.45
CA GLY A 622 -20.73 9.75 38.15
C GLY A 622 -20.42 8.72 37.06
N SER A 623 -21.07 8.86 35.92
CA SER A 623 -20.92 7.95 34.78
C SER A 623 -20.24 8.63 33.60
N VAL A 624 -19.10 8.08 33.15
CA VAL A 624 -18.41 8.56 31.93
C VAL A 624 -19.23 8.41 30.65
N LYS A 625 -20.37 7.71 30.71
CA LYS A 625 -21.30 7.51 29.59
C LYS A 625 -22.34 8.63 29.48
N THR A 626 -22.58 9.40 30.55
CA THR A 626 -23.63 10.44 30.60
C THR A 626 -23.11 11.83 30.26
N THR A 627 -21.81 12.07 30.37
CA THR A 627 -21.19 13.38 30.08
C THR A 627 -20.97 13.59 28.58
N LYS A 628 -21.23 14.82 28.11
CA LYS A 628 -20.95 15.22 26.72
C LYS A 628 -19.47 15.53 26.50
N LEU A 629 -18.85 16.25 27.43
CA LEU A 629 -17.47 16.69 27.33
C LEU A 629 -16.52 15.65 27.95
N LYS A 630 -15.47 15.31 27.21
CA LYS A 630 -14.41 14.39 27.63
C LYS A 630 -13.07 15.08 27.41
N LEU A 631 -12.39 15.38 28.50
CA LEU A 631 -11.25 16.27 28.53
C LEU A 631 -9.97 15.48 28.78
N THR A 632 -8.94 15.82 28.03
CA THR A 632 -7.56 15.45 28.34
C THR A 632 -6.99 16.42 29.37
N TRP A 633 -6.14 15.92 30.26
CA TRP A 633 -5.60 16.71 31.37
C TRP A 633 -4.17 16.28 31.70
N LEU A 634 -3.39 17.20 32.27
CA LEU A 634 -2.05 16.92 32.82
C LEU A 634 -1.99 17.36 34.27
N ALA A 635 -1.39 16.56 35.14
CA ALA A 635 -1.09 17.01 36.50
C ALA A 635 -0.14 18.21 36.49
N GLU A 636 -0.43 19.24 37.27
CA GLU A 636 0.51 20.33 37.51
C GLU A 636 1.69 19.79 38.33
N THR A 637 2.81 19.53 37.65
CA THR A 637 4.03 18.98 38.24
C THR A 637 5.26 19.56 37.53
N ASN A 638 6.44 19.39 38.13
CA ASN A 638 7.71 19.83 37.54
C ASN A 638 8.28 18.80 36.54
N GLU A 639 7.59 17.67 36.32
CA GLU A 639 8.04 16.57 35.46
C GLU A 639 7.44 16.62 34.05
N LEU A 640 6.66 17.66 33.73
CA LEU A 640 6.07 17.84 32.41
C LEU A 640 7.14 18.13 31.37
N VAL A 641 6.88 17.69 30.14
CA VAL A 641 7.84 17.77 29.03
C VAL A 641 7.46 18.91 28.10
N ASN A 642 8.38 19.83 27.83
CA ASN A 642 8.17 20.86 26.80
C ASN A 642 8.15 20.23 25.41
N LEU A 643 7.16 20.58 24.60
CA LEU A 643 6.96 20.09 23.24
C LEU A 643 6.91 21.24 22.23
N SER A 644 7.44 21.00 21.04
CA SER A 644 7.11 21.76 19.82
C SER A 644 6.31 20.85 18.90
N LEU A 645 5.03 21.13 18.77
CA LEU A 645 4.14 20.43 17.84
C LEU A 645 4.25 21.12 16.48
N VAL A 646 4.77 20.41 15.49
CA VAL A 646 5.03 20.97 14.16
C VAL A 646 4.01 20.44 13.17
N GLU A 647 3.23 21.35 12.59
CA GLU A 647 2.27 21.06 11.54
C GLU A 647 2.83 21.51 10.20
N PHE A 648 2.54 20.74 9.14
CA PHE A 648 3.03 21.00 7.80
C PHE A 648 1.88 21.12 6.81
N ASP A 649 2.02 22.07 5.89
CA ASP A 649 1.12 22.28 4.77
C ASP A 649 1.85 22.08 3.43
N TYR A 650 1.12 22.13 2.32
CA TYR A 650 1.63 21.97 0.98
C TYR A 650 2.56 23.11 0.57
N LEU A 651 3.60 22.81 -0.22
CA LEU A 651 4.53 23.81 -0.74
C LEU A 651 3.93 24.74 -1.79
N ILE A 652 2.82 24.33 -2.40
CA ILE A 652 2.08 25.12 -3.39
C ILE A 652 0.60 25.15 -3.03
N THR A 653 -0.09 26.22 -3.42
CA THR A 653 -1.51 26.46 -3.14
C THR A 653 -2.44 25.91 -4.21
N LYS A 654 -1.91 25.54 -5.39
CA LYS A 654 -2.68 24.97 -6.51
C LYS A 654 -2.62 23.45 -6.53
N LYS A 655 -3.77 22.80 -6.79
CA LYS A 655 -3.87 21.33 -6.93
C LYS A 655 -2.96 20.78 -8.03
N LYS A 656 -2.88 21.47 -9.16
CA LYS A 656 -2.07 21.13 -10.31
C LYS A 656 -1.62 22.43 -10.97
N LEU A 657 -0.39 22.48 -11.44
CA LEU A 657 0.08 23.56 -12.29
C LEU A 657 -0.26 23.24 -13.74
N GLU A 658 -0.81 24.21 -14.45
CA GLU A 658 -1.05 24.07 -15.89
C GLU A 658 0.20 24.41 -16.71
N GLU A 659 0.21 23.96 -17.96
CA GLU A 659 1.34 24.16 -18.85
C GLU A 659 1.56 25.65 -19.14
N GLY A 660 2.79 26.14 -18.99
CA GLY A 660 3.14 27.55 -19.13
C GLY A 660 3.02 28.38 -17.84
N GLU A 661 2.42 27.86 -16.76
CA GLU A 661 2.39 28.56 -15.48
C GLU A 661 3.76 28.52 -14.77
N ASP A 662 4.18 29.67 -14.22
CA ASP A 662 5.30 29.69 -13.29
C ASP A 662 4.86 29.12 -11.94
N PHE A 663 5.64 28.18 -11.40
CA PHE A 663 5.35 27.60 -10.10
C PHE A 663 5.61 28.58 -8.96
N LEU A 664 6.41 29.62 -9.20
CA LEU A 664 6.71 30.67 -8.22
C LEU A 664 5.44 31.44 -7.79
N ASP A 665 4.49 31.61 -8.71
CA ASP A 665 3.21 32.29 -8.43
C ASP A 665 2.25 31.45 -7.57
N ALA A 666 2.53 30.15 -7.45
CA ALA A 666 1.71 29.20 -6.71
C ALA A 666 2.32 28.82 -5.36
N LEU A 667 3.43 29.43 -4.94
CA LEU A 667 4.09 29.12 -3.67
C LEU A 667 3.17 29.40 -2.48
N ASN A 668 3.15 28.47 -1.52
CA ASN A 668 2.45 28.68 -0.27
C ASN A 668 3.33 29.50 0.70
N PRO A 669 2.88 30.67 1.19
CA PRO A 669 3.65 31.48 2.12
C PRO A 669 3.78 30.85 3.52
N CYS A 670 2.83 30.00 3.92
CA CYS A 670 2.80 29.37 5.25
C CYS A 670 2.73 27.85 5.11
N THR A 671 3.87 27.18 5.25
CA THR A 671 3.97 25.72 5.01
C THR A 671 4.36 24.92 6.25
N LYS A 672 4.68 25.61 7.34
CA LYS A 672 5.12 25.02 8.60
C LYS A 672 4.64 25.92 9.74
N LYS A 673 3.98 25.33 10.73
CA LYS A 673 3.55 26.00 11.96
C LYS A 673 4.08 25.23 13.16
N GLU A 674 4.67 25.93 14.11
CA GLU A 674 5.13 25.35 15.38
C GLU A 674 4.25 25.84 16.52
N ILE A 675 3.78 24.92 17.35
CA ILE A 675 2.88 25.20 18.47
C ILE A 675 3.56 24.67 19.74
N ALA A 676 3.82 25.58 20.69
CA ALA A 676 4.36 25.21 21.99
C ALA A 676 3.30 24.46 22.81
N ALA A 677 3.70 23.36 23.44
CA ALA A 677 2.84 22.56 24.29
C ALA A 677 3.63 21.93 25.43
N ILE A 678 2.91 21.44 26.44
CA ILE A 678 3.44 20.62 27.53
C ILE A 678 2.86 19.21 27.40
N GLY A 679 3.70 18.19 27.55
CA GLY A 679 3.35 16.78 27.47
C GLY A 679 3.49 16.07 28.80
N ASP A 680 2.85 14.90 28.92
CA ASP A 680 3.02 14.03 30.09
C ASP A 680 4.48 13.58 30.29
N SER A 681 4.84 13.27 31.53
CA SER A 681 6.22 12.95 31.92
C SER A 681 6.78 11.70 31.23
N ASN A 682 5.92 10.79 30.76
CA ASN A 682 6.36 9.56 30.06
C ASN A 682 7.01 9.88 28.71
N MET A 683 6.78 11.08 28.17
CA MET A 683 7.41 11.52 26.92
C MET A 683 8.94 11.71 27.01
N HIS A 684 9.52 11.73 28.22
CA HIS A 684 10.98 11.66 28.41
C HIS A 684 11.61 10.43 27.75
N ASN A 685 10.83 9.36 27.60
CA ASN A 685 11.29 8.08 27.07
C ASN A 685 11.01 7.91 25.56
N LEU A 686 10.43 8.92 24.89
CA LEU A 686 10.18 8.84 23.45
C LEU A 686 11.48 8.73 22.67
N LYS A 687 11.49 7.82 21.70
CA LYS A 687 12.62 7.66 20.79
C LYS A 687 12.38 8.39 19.48
N GLN A 688 13.47 8.80 18.83
CA GLN A 688 13.40 9.36 17.49
C GLN A 688 12.71 8.37 16.53
N GLY A 689 11.77 8.87 15.74
CA GLY A 689 10.97 8.09 14.81
C GLY A 689 9.76 7.37 15.41
N GLU A 690 9.61 7.37 16.74
CA GLU A 690 8.46 6.77 17.41
C GLU A 690 7.18 7.54 17.05
N ILE A 691 6.11 6.81 16.77
CA ILE A 691 4.80 7.38 16.45
C ILE A 691 3.91 7.27 17.68
N LEU A 692 3.26 8.36 18.02
CA LEU A 692 2.33 8.46 19.14
C LEU A 692 1.05 9.18 18.73
N GLN A 693 -0.01 9.01 19.52
CA GLN A 693 -1.23 9.79 19.42
C GLN A 693 -1.27 10.72 20.62
N LEU A 694 -1.39 12.01 20.35
CA LEU A 694 -1.82 12.98 21.35
C LEU A 694 -3.35 12.95 21.36
N GLU A 695 -3.92 12.46 22.46
CA GLU A 695 -5.37 12.30 22.57
C GLU A 695 -6.07 13.63 22.29
N ARG A 696 -7.16 13.57 21.49
CA ARG A 696 -7.92 14.73 20.97
C ARG A 696 -7.16 15.68 20.04
N LYS A 697 -5.83 15.56 19.85
CA LYS A 697 -5.05 16.43 18.95
C LYS A 697 -4.68 15.77 17.62
N GLY A 698 -4.28 14.49 17.63
CA GLY A 698 -3.92 13.77 16.40
C GLY A 698 -2.75 12.82 16.56
N TYR A 699 -2.17 12.41 15.43
CA TYR A 699 -1.01 11.51 15.39
C TYR A 699 0.25 12.31 15.13
N TYR A 700 1.34 11.90 15.76
CA TYR A 700 2.63 12.58 15.67
C TYR A 700 3.77 11.57 15.57
N ARG A 701 4.84 11.96 14.91
CA ARG A 701 6.14 11.29 14.94
C ARG A 701 7.13 12.12 15.75
N CYS A 702 7.85 11.51 16.67
CA CYS A 702 8.94 12.17 17.39
C CYS A 702 10.13 12.40 16.43
N ASP A 703 10.38 13.65 16.05
CA ASP A 703 11.51 14.01 15.19
C ASP A 703 12.78 14.29 16.00
N VAL A 704 12.63 14.96 17.15
CA VAL A 704 13.70 15.21 18.11
C VAL A 704 13.23 14.74 19.50
N PRO A 705 13.87 13.70 20.08
CA PRO A 705 13.49 13.18 21.39
C PRO A 705 13.95 14.09 22.53
N PHE A 706 13.53 13.75 23.75
CA PHE A 706 13.94 14.51 24.93
C PHE A 706 15.45 14.40 25.13
N THR A 707 16.09 15.55 25.36
CA THR A 707 17.53 15.61 25.65
C THR A 707 17.81 16.32 26.96
N ARG A 708 17.15 17.45 27.21
CA ARG A 708 17.23 18.24 28.44
C ARG A 708 16.03 19.20 28.54
N PRO A 709 15.65 19.67 29.74
CA PRO A 709 14.46 20.52 29.92
C PRO A 709 14.44 21.82 29.10
N SER A 710 15.61 22.39 28.78
CA SER A 710 15.73 23.61 27.98
C SER A 710 15.53 23.42 26.47
N LYS A 711 15.38 22.18 25.99
CA LYS A 711 15.08 21.88 24.59
C LYS A 711 13.77 21.09 24.52
N PRO A 712 12.78 21.55 23.75
CA PRO A 712 11.53 20.82 23.62
C PRO A 712 11.73 19.53 22.81
N VAL A 713 10.89 18.53 23.08
CA VAL A 713 10.68 17.40 22.18
C VAL A 713 9.96 17.93 20.93
N VAL A 714 10.46 17.59 19.74
CA VAL A 714 9.83 18.04 18.48
C VAL A 714 8.98 16.91 17.92
N LEU A 715 7.69 17.18 17.77
CA LEU A 715 6.69 16.23 17.29
C LEU A 715 6.12 16.69 15.95
N PHE A 716 6.32 15.91 14.90
CA PHE A 716 5.80 16.20 13.57
C PHE A 716 4.41 15.61 13.39
N ALA A 717 3.44 16.44 13.03
CA ALA A 717 2.06 16.03 12.81
C ALA A 717 1.95 15.09 11.60
N ILE A 718 1.33 13.93 11.82
CA ILE A 718 1.01 12.94 10.79
C ILE A 718 -0.44 13.17 10.36
N PRO A 719 -0.72 13.46 9.07
CA PRO A 719 -2.08 13.65 8.61
C PRO A 719 -2.93 12.38 8.77
N ASP A 720 -4.21 12.57 9.03
CA ASP A 720 -5.15 11.49 9.36
C ASP A 720 -6.16 11.18 8.22
N GLY A 721 -5.98 11.82 7.07
CA GLY A 721 -6.79 11.66 5.86
C GLY A 721 -8.02 12.56 5.77
N ARG A 722 -8.27 13.43 6.74
CA ARG A 722 -9.29 14.49 6.63
C ARG A 722 -8.73 15.67 5.84
N GLN A 723 -9.54 16.25 4.95
CA GLN A 723 -9.18 17.47 4.23
C GLN A 723 -8.87 18.58 5.23
N GLN A 724 -7.60 18.99 5.28
CA GLN A 724 -7.18 20.19 5.99
C GLN A 724 -7.35 21.39 5.05
N SER A 725 -7.94 22.47 5.56
CA SER A 725 -7.86 23.77 4.90
C SER A 725 -6.41 24.24 4.91
N VAL A 726 -5.94 24.83 3.79
CA VAL A 726 -4.63 25.48 3.69
C VAL A 726 -4.42 26.41 4.89
N MET A 727 -3.26 26.30 5.53
CA MET A 727 -2.87 27.19 6.63
C MET A 727 -2.93 28.63 6.13
N LYS A 728 -3.68 29.46 6.85
CA LYS A 728 -3.76 30.90 6.57
C LYS A 728 -2.73 31.66 7.36
#